data_AF-U5GZH3-F1
#
_entry.id   AF-U5GZH3-F1
#
_cell.length_a   1.000
_cell.length_b   1.000
_cell.length_c   1.000
_cell.angle_alpha   90.00
_cell.angle_beta   90.00
_cell.angle_gamma   90.00
#
_symmetry.space_group_name_H-M   'P 1'
#
loop_
_entity.id
_entity.type
_entity.pdbx_description
1 polymer ?
#
loop_
_entity_poly.entity_id
_entity_poly.type
_entity_poly.pdbx_seq_one_letter_code
_entity_poly.pdbx_strand_id
1 'polypeptide(L)'
;MFYPLLPPLIDYPLNLNPSSSASCPSRISLDPPSAPLPSLDSIALARLETAPATPIPVDRDVVLPTPCCFSAASSTSTSASSLLDAVRRRHSSSSGGTSPDDACYDFSAHDGALLRYAATFDNDDDDNDDVDDDDATSLYPKPTADDSQKVVKVIASNGKTGEQCELSYTNCKVVGNGSFGVVFQAKLVNGSLEGDGGDDDVAIKKVLQDKRFKNRELQIMRLVKHPNVVDLRAFFYSNGDKPKKDEVYLNLVLEYVPETVYRASRHYAKLKQTMPMHYIKLYMYQLLRSLAYIHSVGICHRDIKPQNLLLNPPTGVLKLCDFGSAKILIEGEPNVSYICSRYYRAPELIFGATNYTTNIDVWSSGCVMAELMLGQPLFPGESGIDQLVEIIKVLGTPSREQIKTMNPNYMEHKFPQIKPHPFVKVFRPRTPPEAIDLISKLLEYTPSARLTAVEAMCHPFFDDLRQPDCKMATGKDMPPLFNFTREELSIRPDLIHRLVPPHCEAELQSRGIDINNFEPIPLADMRITLDTPLKPPPTMWGMIKTKQGKQGNDDQAQDTRATTADASPSSSSSSSSSTTNQTTSTSRSRPAHHANDSKSSFKNPWPSASAPSLSEMLSGGLPIGFPHRHLHEHPRARALQVLKPDWGAAKLSHGSSQTHTPCEGMNKQGKLLGTWLGHASAWCEVPLVDGERGKAEPRSVKLSFDPIFSGRAGPTAYTGPTRLKDSPCQVDELPGCDAVFISHNHYDHLDLSSIQAVIEQYPKSHYFIPLGNRKWFLDTGAPQDRIHEMDWWDKKEFCPEEIGYEADPSGAQETSRLRFTCVPSQHNSGRAALDQGSTLWCGWVVEHFVHSLATKDGDQSTEHITRKGAIYHAGDTGYRRHKNSKVVCPVFEEIGQKYGPFDLSFIPIWRGGSLGFVSWIGLRLAHENIPAALHGSPADAVAIHLDVRSRTSIGVHFGTFIGAEEESLEAIIELQDACDEEGVAFESELGGVEHDKGKFGIVNLGETVVVDVANLMIV
;
A
#
# COMPACT_ATOMS: atom_id res chain seq x y z
N MET A 1 30.59 -26.92 -12.46
CA MET A 1 31.67 -27.38 -13.37
C MET A 1 31.69 -26.47 -14.60
N PHE A 2 32.77 -26.43 -15.38
CA PHE A 2 33.07 -25.37 -16.38
C PHE A 2 33.04 -25.87 -17.85
N TYR A 3 33.23 -24.92 -18.79
CA TYR A 3 33.54 -25.03 -20.23
C TYR A 3 32.36 -25.24 -21.22
N PRO A 4 32.43 -24.71 -22.47
CA PRO A 4 33.01 -23.40 -22.86
C PRO A 4 32.27 -22.60 -23.98
N LEU A 5 32.78 -21.40 -24.25
CA LEU A 5 32.45 -20.48 -25.37
C LEU A 5 33.13 -20.87 -26.70
N LEU A 6 32.60 -20.38 -27.84
CA LEU A 6 33.30 -20.06 -29.12
C LEU A 6 32.47 -18.98 -29.91
N PRO A 7 32.98 -18.33 -30.99
CA PRO A 7 32.80 -16.87 -31.21
C PRO A 7 32.02 -16.48 -32.51
N PRO A 8 31.74 -15.16 -32.73
CA PRO A 8 30.96 -14.67 -33.88
C PRO A 8 31.76 -14.47 -35.18
N LEU A 9 31.04 -14.21 -36.29
CA LEU A 9 31.55 -13.79 -37.61
C LEU A 9 30.85 -12.53 -38.13
N ILE A 10 31.44 -11.90 -39.15
CA ILE A 10 31.36 -10.45 -39.44
C ILE A 10 30.67 -10.13 -40.80
N ASP A 11 30.11 -8.92 -40.87
CA ASP A 11 29.56 -8.11 -41.99
C ASP A 11 29.80 -8.52 -43.46
N TYR A 12 28.81 -8.23 -44.33
CA TYR A 12 28.83 -7.13 -45.33
C TYR A 12 27.50 -7.06 -46.18
N PRO A 13 27.18 -6.02 -47.01
CA PRO A 13 25.96 -5.24 -46.69
C PRO A 13 25.03 -4.83 -47.88
N LEU A 14 24.05 -3.96 -47.55
CA LEU A 14 23.37 -2.92 -48.36
C LEU A 14 22.38 -3.30 -49.49
N ASN A 15 21.23 -2.59 -49.45
CA ASN A 15 20.37 -2.07 -50.54
C ASN A 15 19.94 -3.01 -51.69
N LEU A 16 18.63 -3.15 -51.99
CA LEU A 16 17.83 -2.06 -52.58
C LEU A 16 16.30 -2.25 -52.39
N ASN A 17 15.62 -1.11 -52.30
CA ASN A 17 14.17 -0.92 -52.52
C ASN A 17 14.03 -0.22 -53.91
N PRO A 18 12.83 -0.03 -54.55
CA PRO A 18 11.48 -0.38 -54.09
C PRO A 18 10.51 -0.92 -55.19
N SER A 19 9.22 -0.98 -54.82
CA SER A 19 8.04 -0.57 -55.62
C SER A 19 7.18 -1.60 -56.38
N SER A 20 5.85 -1.44 -56.18
CA SER A 20 4.73 -1.77 -57.10
C SER A 20 4.43 -3.25 -57.42
N SER A 21 3.20 -3.67 -57.79
CA SER A 21 1.85 -3.15 -57.46
C SER A 21 0.76 -4.14 -57.93
N ALA A 22 -0.42 -4.05 -57.30
CA ALA A 22 -1.75 -4.37 -57.86
C ALA A 22 -2.25 -5.84 -58.01
N SER A 23 -3.58 -5.94 -57.76
CA SER A 23 -4.59 -6.81 -58.44
C SER A 23 -4.55 -8.34 -58.33
N CYS A 24 -5.46 -8.84 -57.47
CA CYS A 24 -6.41 -9.93 -57.77
C CYS A 24 -7.24 -9.65 -59.06
N PRO A 25 -8.04 -10.59 -59.66
CA PRO A 25 -8.69 -11.75 -59.01
C PRO A 25 -8.87 -13.04 -59.85
N SER A 26 -9.46 -14.09 -59.27
CA SER A 26 -10.77 -14.66 -59.66
C SER A 26 -11.09 -16.00 -58.96
N ARG A 27 -12.38 -16.37 -58.91
CA ARG A 27 -12.89 -17.64 -58.35
C ARG A 27 -13.20 -18.64 -59.47
N ILE A 28 -12.98 -19.93 -59.23
CA ILE A 28 -13.88 -21.01 -59.68
C ILE A 28 -14.07 -21.99 -58.50
N SER A 29 -15.24 -22.61 -58.41
CA SER A 29 -15.63 -23.63 -57.42
C SER A 29 -16.42 -24.71 -58.16
N LEU A 30 -16.32 -25.97 -57.70
CA LEU A 30 -17.39 -26.99 -57.69
C LEU A 30 -16.87 -28.31 -57.07
N ASP A 31 -17.75 -29.03 -56.36
CA ASP A 31 -17.49 -30.30 -55.65
C ASP A 31 -17.85 -31.54 -56.52
N PRO A 32 -18.17 -32.73 -55.95
CA PRO A 32 -17.25 -33.82 -55.56
C PRO A 32 -17.47 -35.10 -56.44
N PRO A 33 -16.93 -36.29 -56.05
CA PRO A 33 -17.80 -37.29 -55.40
C PRO A 33 -17.06 -38.23 -54.39
N SER A 34 -17.67 -39.38 -54.03
CA SER A 34 -17.47 -40.11 -52.77
C SER A 34 -17.19 -41.62 -52.86
N ALA A 35 -16.45 -42.17 -51.87
CA ALA A 35 -16.48 -43.56 -51.35
C ALA A 35 -15.96 -44.70 -52.30
N PRO A 36 -15.78 -45.98 -51.85
CA PRO A 36 -16.03 -46.59 -50.52
C PRO A 36 -14.85 -47.45 -49.94
N LEU A 37 -15.15 -48.17 -48.84
CA LEU A 37 -14.28 -49.14 -48.10
C LEU A 37 -14.24 -50.56 -48.72
N PRO A 38 -13.30 -51.41 -48.25
CA PRO A 38 -13.67 -52.77 -47.82
C PRO A 38 -13.13 -53.16 -46.41
N SER A 39 -13.44 -54.37 -45.94
CA SER A 39 -13.17 -54.90 -44.58
C SER A 39 -12.79 -56.41 -44.58
N LEU A 40 -12.68 -57.04 -43.40
CA LEU A 40 -12.47 -58.49 -43.11
C LEU A 40 -11.01 -59.03 -43.26
N ASP A 41 -10.54 -60.04 -42.52
CA ASP A 41 -10.82 -60.46 -41.11
C ASP A 41 -9.70 -61.38 -40.53
N SER A 42 -9.82 -61.72 -39.24
CA SER A 42 -8.99 -62.54 -38.33
C SER A 42 -8.13 -63.73 -38.82
N ILE A 43 -6.99 -63.96 -38.14
CA ILE A 43 -6.37 -65.29 -37.85
C ILE A 43 -5.98 -65.35 -36.34
N ALA A 44 -5.88 -66.56 -35.75
CA ALA A 44 -6.09 -66.79 -34.32
C ALA A 44 -4.88 -67.27 -33.46
N LEU A 45 -5.02 -67.00 -32.15
CA LEU A 45 -4.72 -67.84 -30.97
C LEU A 45 -3.32 -68.45 -30.70
N ALA A 46 -2.82 -68.13 -29.49
CA ALA A 46 -2.27 -69.12 -28.54
C ALA A 46 -2.72 -68.74 -27.09
N ARG A 47 -2.88 -69.72 -26.19
CA ARG A 47 -3.37 -69.56 -24.80
C ARG A 47 -2.57 -70.43 -23.82
N LEU A 48 -2.44 -69.95 -22.58
CA LEU A 48 -2.29 -70.65 -21.27
C LEU A 48 -2.11 -69.52 -20.22
N GLU A 49 -2.85 -69.32 -19.12
CA GLU A 49 -3.38 -70.22 -18.04
C GLU A 49 -2.23 -70.86 -17.23
N THR A 50 -2.10 -70.74 -15.88
CA THR A 50 -2.94 -70.14 -14.80
C THR A 50 -2.11 -69.81 -13.53
N ALA A 51 -2.70 -69.20 -12.48
CA ALA A 51 -2.13 -68.93 -11.13
C ALA A 51 -2.20 -70.18 -10.18
N PRO A 52 -1.94 -70.19 -8.82
CA PRO A 52 -1.69 -69.09 -7.83
C PRO A 52 -0.74 -69.32 -6.59
N ALA A 53 -0.46 -68.24 -5.84
CA ALA A 53 -0.33 -67.99 -4.37
C ALA A 53 0.29 -68.94 -3.27
N THR A 54 1.00 -68.30 -2.30
CA THR A 54 1.19 -68.59 -0.81
C THR A 54 2.03 -69.81 -0.31
N PRO A 55 2.52 -69.90 0.97
CA PRO A 55 2.62 -68.94 2.12
C PRO A 55 4.01 -68.87 2.90
N ILE A 56 4.06 -68.09 4.01
CA ILE A 56 5.13 -67.86 5.06
C ILE A 56 5.23 -68.99 6.15
N PRO A 57 6.09 -69.03 7.23
CA PRO A 57 7.03 -68.06 7.92
C PRO A 57 8.51 -68.59 8.14
N VAL A 58 9.40 -68.36 9.16
CA VAL A 58 9.43 -67.85 10.58
C VAL A 58 10.84 -67.39 11.10
N ASP A 59 10.86 -66.54 12.16
CA ASP A 59 11.74 -66.37 13.37
C ASP A 59 13.32 -66.33 13.46
N ARG A 60 13.79 -65.24 14.14
CA ARG A 60 14.80 -65.08 15.26
C ARG A 60 16.33 -64.83 15.11
N ASP A 61 16.72 -63.66 15.64
CA ASP A 61 17.78 -63.33 16.66
C ASP A 61 19.33 -63.40 16.38
N VAL A 62 20.05 -62.56 17.16
CA VAL A 62 21.49 -62.64 17.60
C VAL A 62 22.60 -61.78 16.90
N VAL A 63 22.84 -60.57 17.46
CA VAL A 63 24.14 -60.00 17.96
C VAL A 63 25.44 -59.89 17.09
N LEU A 64 25.83 -58.64 16.75
CA LEU A 64 27.20 -58.03 16.65
C LEU A 64 28.29 -58.68 15.72
N PRO A 65 29.52 -58.11 15.50
CA PRO A 65 30.11 -56.81 15.87
C PRO A 65 30.74 -56.00 14.68
N THR A 66 31.47 -54.92 15.03
CA THR A 66 32.50 -54.16 14.26
C THR A 66 33.83 -54.98 14.14
N PRO A 67 35.02 -54.50 13.63
CA PRO A 67 35.47 -53.14 13.25
C PRO A 67 36.46 -52.95 12.04
N CYS A 68 36.84 -51.67 11.77
CA CYS A 68 38.13 -51.07 11.29
C CYS A 68 38.98 -51.72 10.15
N CYS A 69 39.65 -50.95 9.27
CA CYS A 69 40.93 -50.26 9.55
C CYS A 69 41.48 -49.36 8.40
N PHE A 70 42.11 -48.22 8.78
CA PHE A 70 43.40 -47.59 8.34
C PHE A 70 43.86 -47.55 6.85
N SER A 71 44.73 -46.62 6.39
CA SER A 71 45.63 -45.62 7.03
C SER A 71 45.59 -44.25 6.30
N ALA A 72 45.75 -43.08 6.92
CA ALA A 72 46.96 -42.41 7.47
C ALA A 72 48.04 -42.05 6.40
N ALA A 73 48.80 -40.95 6.50
CA ALA A 73 48.97 -39.91 7.54
C ALA A 73 49.38 -38.55 6.88
N SER A 74 49.94 -37.47 7.48
CA SER A 74 50.45 -37.16 8.83
C SER A 74 50.73 -35.65 9.03
N SER A 75 50.38 -35.10 10.22
CA SER A 75 51.15 -34.06 10.99
C SER A 75 51.28 -32.61 10.45
N THR A 76 51.41 -31.53 11.26
CA THR A 76 51.62 -31.32 12.72
C THR A 76 50.87 -30.08 13.26
N SER A 77 50.29 -30.18 14.48
CA SER A 77 50.16 -29.17 15.59
C SER A 77 49.81 -27.66 15.31
N THR A 78 49.11 -26.92 16.18
CA THR A 78 49.08 -27.01 17.67
C THR A 78 47.81 -26.37 18.28
N SER A 79 47.33 -26.93 19.41
CA SER A 79 46.56 -26.35 20.56
C SER A 79 45.71 -25.08 20.43
N ALA A 80 44.57 -24.93 21.11
CA ALA A 80 43.71 -25.88 21.85
C ALA A 80 42.40 -25.18 22.28
N SER A 81 41.34 -25.96 22.55
CA SER A 81 40.19 -25.55 23.36
C SER A 81 39.91 -26.59 24.43
N SER A 82 39.27 -26.22 25.55
CA SER A 82 38.80 -27.21 26.53
C SER A 82 37.71 -26.69 27.49
N LEU A 83 36.83 -27.63 27.89
CA LEU A 83 36.03 -27.69 29.13
C LEU A 83 34.80 -26.78 29.29
N LEU A 84 33.64 -27.39 29.03
CA LEU A 84 32.51 -27.39 29.99
C LEU A 84 32.73 -28.52 31.01
N ASP A 85 32.39 -28.31 32.29
CA ASP A 85 31.29 -29.06 32.96
C ASP A 85 30.88 -28.42 34.32
N ALA A 86 29.80 -28.90 34.93
CA ALA A 86 28.95 -28.14 35.87
C ALA A 86 29.19 -28.33 37.39
N VAL A 87 28.77 -27.32 38.18
CA VAL A 87 28.48 -27.40 39.63
C VAL A 87 27.15 -26.68 39.96
N ARG A 88 26.47 -27.05 41.07
CA ARG A 88 25.08 -26.67 41.39
C ARG A 88 24.89 -25.79 42.65
N ARG A 89 24.00 -24.78 42.53
CA ARG A 89 22.91 -24.35 43.47
C ARG A 89 23.20 -23.70 44.85
N ARG A 90 22.36 -22.67 45.15
CA ARG A 90 21.94 -22.08 46.46
C ARG A 90 23.02 -21.26 47.20
N HIS A 91 22.73 -20.12 47.83
CA HIS A 91 21.60 -19.83 48.74
C HIS A 91 20.89 -18.45 48.52
N SER A 92 20.05 -18.03 49.48
CA SER A 92 18.99 -17.00 49.37
C SER A 92 18.94 -16.04 50.58
N SER A 93 18.42 -14.80 50.41
CA SER A 93 17.31 -14.19 51.21
C SER A 93 17.34 -12.64 51.37
N SER A 94 16.15 -12.04 51.59
CA SER A 94 15.86 -10.69 52.19
C SER A 94 16.34 -9.40 51.49
N SER A 95 15.66 -8.23 51.59
CA SER A 95 14.27 -7.89 52.03
C SER A 95 13.95 -6.37 51.85
N GLY A 96 12.67 -6.00 51.64
CA GLY A 96 12.16 -4.60 51.61
C GLY A 96 12.20 -3.95 50.21
N GLY A 97 11.27 -3.10 49.76
CA GLY A 97 10.20 -2.33 50.45
C GLY A 97 10.59 -0.84 50.46
N THR A 98 9.83 0.13 49.95
CA THR A 98 8.35 0.30 49.91
C THR A 98 7.85 1.13 48.70
N SER A 99 6.54 1.09 48.43
CA SER A 99 5.79 2.12 47.68
C SER A 99 5.14 3.11 48.70
N PRO A 100 4.57 4.29 48.35
CA PRO A 100 3.31 4.34 47.59
C PRO A 100 3.05 5.62 46.71
N ASP A 101 1.86 5.65 46.10
CA ASP A 101 1.01 6.79 45.68
C ASP A 101 1.48 7.83 44.61
N ASP A 102 0.59 8.53 43.89
CA ASP A 102 -0.65 8.13 43.15
C ASP A 102 -1.06 9.29 42.20
N ALA A 103 -2.13 9.09 41.41
CA ALA A 103 -2.84 10.01 40.50
C ALA A 103 -2.05 10.49 39.25
N CYS A 104 -2.52 10.39 38.00
CA CYS A 104 -3.86 10.45 37.38
C CYS A 104 -4.39 11.88 37.13
N TYR A 105 -4.53 12.24 35.83
CA TYR A 105 -5.78 12.78 35.29
C TYR A 105 -5.97 12.31 33.83
N ASP A 106 -7.21 12.42 33.32
CA ASP A 106 -7.72 11.84 32.06
C ASP A 106 -8.36 12.96 31.18
N PHE A 107 -9.14 12.58 30.16
CA PHE A 107 -9.79 13.35 29.07
C PHE A 107 -8.97 13.37 27.76
N SER A 108 -9.28 12.66 26.64
CA SER A 108 -10.46 12.00 26.04
C SER A 108 -11.08 12.77 24.85
N ALA A 109 -11.35 12.04 23.75
CA ALA A 109 -12.53 12.15 22.85
C ALA A 109 -12.85 13.51 22.16
N HIS A 110 -13.26 13.59 20.88
CA HIS A 110 -13.43 12.66 19.74
C HIS A 110 -13.16 13.48 18.44
N ASP A 111 -12.85 12.93 17.26
CA ASP A 111 -13.74 12.27 16.30
C ASP A 111 -12.92 11.66 15.13
N GLY A 112 -13.34 10.54 14.52
CA GLY A 112 -12.57 9.95 13.40
C GLY A 112 -13.05 8.61 12.84
N ALA A 113 -14.36 8.36 12.82
CA ALA A 113 -14.92 7.00 12.67
C ALA A 113 -15.25 6.56 11.21
N LEU A 114 -15.26 7.46 10.23
CA LEU A 114 -15.68 7.13 8.84
C LEU A 114 -14.55 6.63 7.92
N LEU A 115 -13.28 7.00 8.17
CA LEU A 115 -12.17 6.75 7.26
C LEU A 115 -11.43 5.42 7.51
N ARG A 116 -11.74 4.70 8.60
CA ARG A 116 -11.02 3.48 9.01
C ARG A 116 -11.29 2.23 8.17
N TYR A 117 -12.33 2.25 7.32
CA TYR A 117 -12.90 1.04 6.70
C TYR A 117 -12.28 0.62 5.34
N ALA A 118 -11.20 1.26 4.88
CA ALA A 118 -10.64 1.05 3.54
C ALA A 118 -9.14 0.67 3.49
N ALA A 119 -8.41 0.75 4.62
CA ALA A 119 -6.94 0.73 4.63
C ALA A 119 -6.31 -0.56 5.21
N THR A 120 -7.09 -1.66 5.31
CA THR A 120 -6.74 -2.85 6.12
C THR A 120 -6.49 -4.13 5.31
N PHE A 121 -6.26 -4.02 3.99
CA PHE A 121 -6.33 -5.14 3.03
C PHE A 121 -4.99 -5.58 2.40
N ASP A 122 -3.83 -5.19 2.95
CA ASP A 122 -2.50 -5.58 2.45
C ASP A 122 -1.63 -6.37 3.46
N ASN A 123 -2.18 -6.75 4.62
CA ASN A 123 -1.46 -7.47 5.68
C ASN A 123 -1.63 -9.01 5.63
N ASP A 124 -2.18 -9.55 4.54
CA ASP A 124 -2.26 -10.99 4.29
C ASP A 124 -1.22 -11.38 3.22
N ASP A 125 -0.66 -12.58 3.33
CA ASP A 125 0.25 -13.25 2.36
C ASP A 125 1.72 -12.75 2.33
N ASP A 126 2.36 -12.66 3.50
CA ASP A 126 3.83 -12.80 3.64
C ASP A 126 4.17 -14.31 3.69
N ASP A 127 4.96 -14.84 2.75
CA ASP A 127 5.17 -16.30 2.58
C ASP A 127 6.24 -16.89 3.53
N ASN A 128 6.26 -16.44 4.79
CA ASN A 128 7.27 -16.75 5.82
C ASN A 128 6.77 -17.67 6.97
N ASP A 129 5.80 -18.53 6.68
CA ASP A 129 5.30 -19.60 7.59
C ASP A 129 6.25 -20.83 7.70
N ASP A 130 7.56 -20.64 7.54
CA ASP A 130 8.59 -21.68 7.77
C ASP A 130 9.20 -21.58 9.20
N VAL A 131 8.41 -21.06 10.15
CA VAL A 131 8.67 -21.12 11.60
C VAL A 131 7.85 -22.28 12.19
N ASP A 132 8.50 -23.15 12.97
CA ASP A 132 7.81 -24.24 13.68
C ASP A 132 6.73 -23.70 14.65
N ASP A 133 5.60 -24.43 14.77
CA ASP A 133 4.30 -24.06 15.36
C ASP A 133 4.31 -23.65 16.87
N ASP A 134 5.47 -23.52 17.51
CA ASP A 134 5.63 -23.38 18.97
C ASP A 134 5.89 -21.93 19.48
N ASP A 135 6.45 -21.04 18.65
CA ASP A 135 7.03 -19.76 19.11
C ASP A 135 6.12 -18.51 18.90
N ALA A 136 5.13 -18.59 18.00
CA ALA A 136 4.24 -17.47 17.61
C ALA A 136 3.21 -17.02 18.69
N THR A 137 3.52 -17.27 19.97
CA THR A 137 2.55 -17.29 21.09
C THR A 137 2.99 -16.47 22.30
N SER A 138 3.89 -15.50 22.12
CA SER A 138 4.47 -14.66 23.19
C SER A 138 3.66 -13.40 23.54
N LEU A 139 2.82 -12.89 22.62
CA LEU A 139 2.07 -11.63 22.79
C LEU A 139 0.68 -11.78 23.43
N TYR A 140 0.20 -13.01 23.60
CA TYR A 140 -0.97 -13.34 24.41
C TYR A 140 -0.56 -14.40 25.44
N PRO A 141 -1.07 -14.38 26.68
CA PRO A 141 -0.71 -15.38 27.67
C PRO A 141 -1.10 -16.78 27.17
N LYS A 142 -0.13 -17.69 27.03
CA LYS A 142 -0.40 -19.11 26.73
C LYS A 142 -1.44 -19.61 27.75
N PRO A 143 -2.63 -20.06 27.33
CA PRO A 143 -3.64 -20.52 28.27
C PRO A 143 -3.06 -21.68 29.07
N THR A 144 -3.12 -21.58 30.39
CA THR A 144 -2.68 -22.68 31.24
C THR A 144 -3.58 -23.90 31.02
N ALA A 145 -3.10 -25.10 31.33
CA ALA A 145 -3.91 -26.32 31.19
C ALA A 145 -5.25 -26.23 31.96
N ASP A 146 -5.32 -25.38 32.99
CA ASP A 146 -6.47 -25.13 33.86
C ASP A 146 -7.58 -24.28 33.19
N ASP A 147 -7.22 -23.30 32.34
CA ASP A 147 -8.21 -22.48 31.61
C ASP A 147 -8.99 -23.29 30.55
N SER A 148 -8.51 -24.47 30.16
CA SER A 148 -9.10 -25.28 29.08
C SER A 148 -10.53 -25.76 29.34
N GLN A 149 -10.96 -25.84 30.61
CA GLN A 149 -12.30 -26.31 31.03
C GLN A 149 -13.24 -25.17 31.47
N LYS A 150 -12.83 -23.91 31.28
CA LYS A 150 -13.54 -22.73 31.77
C LYS A 150 -14.76 -22.41 30.90
N VAL A 151 -15.94 -22.83 31.37
CA VAL A 151 -17.21 -22.52 30.71
C VAL A 151 -17.49 -21.02 30.77
N VAL A 152 -17.47 -20.38 29.61
CA VAL A 152 -17.88 -18.99 29.41
C VAL A 152 -19.38 -18.96 29.11
N LYS A 153 -20.12 -18.09 29.79
CA LYS A 153 -21.55 -17.82 29.56
C LYS A 153 -21.75 -16.40 29.07
N VAL A 154 -22.53 -16.21 28.01
CA VAL A 154 -22.87 -14.90 27.45
C VAL A 154 -24.34 -14.83 27.07
N ILE A 155 -24.93 -13.63 27.12
CA ILE A 155 -26.21 -13.37 26.47
C ILE A 155 -25.92 -13.03 25.02
N ALA A 156 -26.32 -13.93 24.12
CA ALA A 156 -26.17 -13.78 22.68
C ALA A 156 -27.52 -13.45 22.03
N SER A 157 -27.46 -13.13 20.73
CA SER A 157 -28.63 -13.03 19.85
C SER A 157 -28.54 -14.12 18.78
N ASN A 158 -29.64 -14.83 18.53
CA ASN A 158 -29.74 -15.82 17.46
C ASN A 158 -29.37 -15.18 16.11
N GLY A 159 -28.53 -15.83 15.31
CA GLY A 159 -28.05 -15.25 14.04
C GLY A 159 -29.19 -14.87 13.09
N LYS A 160 -30.22 -15.71 13.03
CA LYS A 160 -31.34 -15.56 12.09
C LYS A 160 -32.40 -14.64 12.69
N THR A 161 -33.05 -15.02 13.78
CA THR A 161 -34.17 -14.24 14.34
C THR A 161 -33.71 -12.95 15.04
N GLY A 162 -32.52 -12.95 15.66
CA GLY A 162 -32.05 -11.85 16.51
C GLY A 162 -32.64 -11.84 17.92
N GLU A 163 -33.41 -12.87 18.28
CA GLU A 163 -33.92 -13.07 19.64
C GLU A 163 -32.78 -13.43 20.60
N GLN A 164 -32.87 -13.01 21.87
CA GLN A 164 -31.81 -13.26 22.84
C GLN A 164 -31.84 -14.68 23.41
N CYS A 165 -30.65 -15.27 23.59
CA CYS A 165 -30.43 -16.59 24.17
C CYS A 165 -29.23 -16.59 25.12
N GLU A 166 -29.21 -17.49 26.11
CA GLU A 166 -28.00 -17.77 26.90
C GLU A 166 -27.12 -18.78 26.14
N LEU A 167 -25.94 -18.35 25.69
CA LEU A 167 -24.98 -19.19 24.98
C LEU A 167 -23.81 -19.53 25.91
N SER A 168 -23.50 -20.83 26.02
CA SER A 168 -22.43 -21.34 26.89
C SER A 168 -21.39 -22.08 26.05
N TYR A 169 -20.09 -21.80 26.24
CA TYR A 169 -19.01 -22.41 25.47
C TYR A 169 -17.74 -22.63 26.29
N THR A 170 -16.87 -23.53 25.82
CA THR A 170 -15.62 -23.95 26.48
C THR A 170 -14.53 -24.23 25.43
N ASN A 171 -13.32 -24.60 25.87
CA ASN A 171 -12.22 -25.10 25.03
C ASN A 171 -11.75 -24.09 23.97
N CYS A 172 -11.77 -22.79 24.29
CA CYS A 172 -11.37 -21.73 23.37
C CYS A 172 -9.88 -21.81 23.02
N LYS A 173 -9.57 -21.97 21.73
CA LYS A 173 -8.21 -21.82 21.17
C LYS A 173 -8.26 -20.90 19.95
N VAL A 174 -7.20 -20.12 19.74
CA VAL A 174 -7.05 -19.35 18.49
C VAL A 174 -6.85 -20.33 17.33
N VAL A 175 -7.51 -20.09 16.20
CA VAL A 175 -7.35 -20.83 14.94
C VAL A 175 -7.12 -19.93 13.73
N GLY A 176 -7.18 -18.62 13.91
CA GLY A 176 -6.82 -17.62 12.91
C GLY A 176 -6.69 -16.23 13.54
N ASN A 177 -5.85 -15.39 12.96
CA ASN A 177 -5.61 -14.00 13.37
C ASN A 177 -5.35 -13.18 12.11
N GLY A 178 -5.93 -11.98 11.99
CA GLY A 178 -5.79 -11.14 10.82
C GLY A 178 -6.20 -9.69 11.11
N SER A 179 -6.06 -8.80 10.11
CA SER A 179 -6.26 -7.35 10.30
C SER A 179 -7.66 -6.94 10.81
N PHE A 180 -8.67 -7.81 10.65
CA PHE A 180 -10.05 -7.59 11.09
C PHE A 180 -10.36 -8.12 12.50
N GLY A 181 -9.53 -9.00 13.06
CA GLY A 181 -9.77 -9.60 14.38
C GLY A 181 -9.21 -11.02 14.54
N VAL A 182 -9.64 -11.68 15.62
CA VAL A 182 -9.17 -13.02 16.01
C VAL A 182 -10.29 -14.05 15.87
N VAL A 183 -9.99 -15.22 15.31
CA VAL A 183 -10.90 -16.36 15.20
C VAL A 183 -10.52 -17.42 16.22
N PHE A 184 -11.48 -17.80 17.06
CA PHE A 184 -11.33 -18.89 18.03
C PHE A 184 -12.16 -20.10 17.59
N GLN A 185 -11.62 -21.33 17.69
CA GLN A 185 -12.47 -22.51 17.79
C GLN A 185 -12.88 -22.66 19.26
N ALA A 186 -14.16 -22.91 19.51
CA ALA A 186 -14.72 -23.22 20.81
C ALA A 186 -15.76 -24.33 20.66
N LYS A 187 -16.11 -25.00 21.77
CA LYS A 187 -17.17 -26.01 21.80
C LYS A 187 -18.36 -25.51 22.62
N LEU A 188 -19.56 -25.58 22.08
CA LEU A 188 -20.79 -25.26 22.80
C LEU A 188 -21.05 -26.25 23.94
N VAL A 189 -21.60 -25.74 25.05
CA VAL A 189 -21.99 -26.54 26.22
C VAL A 189 -23.48 -26.81 26.20
N ASN A 190 -23.86 -28.06 26.45
CA ASN A 190 -25.23 -28.56 26.59
C ASN A 190 -26.17 -28.23 25.40
N GLY A 191 -25.65 -28.10 24.18
CA GLY A 191 -26.47 -27.75 23.01
C GLY A 191 -27.21 -26.41 23.16
N SER A 192 -26.58 -25.40 23.80
CA SER A 192 -27.18 -24.09 24.16
C SER A 192 -27.62 -23.20 22.98
N LEU A 193 -27.69 -23.74 21.77
CA LEU A 193 -28.48 -23.21 20.65
C LEU A 193 -29.36 -24.34 20.11
N GLU A 194 -30.66 -24.32 20.44
CA GLU A 194 -31.63 -25.19 19.77
C GLU A 194 -31.76 -24.77 18.29
N GLY A 195 -31.80 -25.75 17.36
CA GLY A 195 -32.30 -25.48 16.00
C GLY A 195 -31.44 -25.86 14.79
N ASP A 196 -30.43 -26.73 14.92
CA ASP A 196 -30.05 -27.65 13.82
C ASP A 196 -29.17 -28.79 14.37
N GLY A 197 -29.19 -29.96 13.74
CA GLY A 197 -28.48 -31.18 14.20
C GLY A 197 -26.97 -31.20 13.94
N GLY A 198 -26.31 -30.05 14.09
CA GLY A 198 -24.89 -29.86 13.79
C GLY A 198 -23.94 -30.17 14.94
N ASP A 199 -22.64 -30.19 14.64
CA ASP A 199 -21.58 -30.39 15.65
C ASP A 199 -21.56 -29.23 16.69
N ASP A 200 -21.19 -29.52 17.94
CA ASP A 200 -21.09 -28.52 19.02
C ASP A 200 -19.96 -27.51 18.75
N ASP A 201 -18.98 -27.88 17.92
CA ASP A 201 -17.83 -27.05 17.61
C ASP A 201 -18.24 -25.84 16.74
N VAL A 202 -17.77 -24.67 17.14
CA VAL A 202 -18.08 -23.36 16.55
C VAL A 202 -16.83 -22.51 16.35
N ALA A 203 -16.85 -21.66 15.34
CA ALA A 203 -15.84 -20.61 15.13
C ALA A 203 -16.38 -19.27 15.63
N ILE A 204 -15.65 -18.62 16.54
CA ILE A 204 -16.01 -17.30 17.10
C ILE A 204 -15.06 -16.25 16.53
N LYS A 205 -15.53 -15.42 15.59
CA LYS A 205 -14.77 -14.28 15.03
C LYS A 205 -14.99 -13.05 15.93
N LYS A 206 -13.98 -12.67 16.73
CA LYS A 206 -13.98 -11.47 17.60
C LYS A 206 -13.36 -10.29 16.84
N VAL A 207 -14.21 -9.36 16.39
CA VAL A 207 -13.83 -8.15 15.64
C VAL A 207 -14.09 -6.89 16.48
N LEU A 208 -13.29 -5.83 16.30
CA LEU A 208 -13.53 -4.57 17.01
C LEU A 208 -14.78 -3.86 16.44
N GLN A 209 -15.71 -3.47 17.32
CA GLN A 209 -16.95 -2.80 16.94
C GLN A 209 -16.84 -1.29 17.16
N ASP A 210 -16.82 -0.51 16.08
CA ASP A 210 -17.05 0.93 16.18
C ASP A 210 -18.50 1.18 16.61
N LYS A 211 -18.70 1.88 17.75
CA LYS A 211 -20.03 2.12 18.33
C LYS A 211 -20.95 2.98 17.45
N ARG A 212 -20.39 3.67 16.44
CA ARG A 212 -21.11 4.61 15.56
C ARG A 212 -21.66 3.96 14.29
N PHE A 213 -21.20 2.75 13.94
CA PHE A 213 -21.52 2.12 12.66
C PHE A 213 -22.01 0.67 12.82
N LYS A 214 -23.08 0.32 12.11
CA LYS A 214 -23.51 -1.08 11.97
C LYS A 214 -22.40 -1.86 11.27
N ASN A 215 -21.98 -2.99 11.84
CA ASN A 215 -21.02 -3.87 11.20
C ASN A 215 -21.67 -4.53 9.97
N ARG A 216 -21.06 -4.37 8.79
CA ARG A 216 -21.61 -4.84 7.52
C ARG A 216 -21.54 -6.36 7.36
N GLU A 217 -20.49 -7.01 7.88
CA GLU A 217 -20.37 -8.46 7.89
C GLU A 217 -21.57 -9.06 8.63
N LEU A 218 -21.88 -8.56 9.84
CA LEU A 218 -23.09 -8.98 10.57
C LEU A 218 -24.36 -8.75 9.76
N GLN A 219 -24.54 -7.58 9.12
CA GLN A 219 -25.74 -7.34 8.31
C GLN A 219 -25.88 -8.36 7.17
N ILE A 220 -24.80 -8.68 6.47
CA ILE A 220 -24.80 -9.65 5.36
C ILE A 220 -24.99 -11.08 5.88
N MET A 221 -24.28 -11.48 6.94
CA MET A 221 -24.33 -12.81 7.54
C MET A 221 -25.70 -13.17 8.15
N ARG A 222 -26.57 -12.18 8.42
CA ARG A 222 -27.97 -12.39 8.83
C ARG A 222 -28.94 -12.55 7.67
N LEU A 223 -28.52 -12.25 6.44
CA LEU A 223 -29.34 -12.28 5.22
C LEU A 223 -29.06 -13.50 4.33
N VAL A 224 -27.87 -14.10 4.44
CA VAL A 224 -27.47 -15.29 3.67
C VAL A 224 -27.77 -16.60 4.42
N LYS A 225 -28.32 -17.60 3.72
CA LYS A 225 -28.37 -19.00 4.18
C LYS A 225 -28.30 -19.93 2.97
N HIS A 226 -27.17 -20.63 2.80
CA HIS A 226 -26.90 -21.51 1.66
C HIS A 226 -25.96 -22.66 2.08
N PRO A 227 -26.10 -23.90 1.58
CA PRO A 227 -25.25 -25.03 1.98
C PRO A 227 -23.74 -24.77 1.82
N ASN A 228 -23.34 -24.03 0.77
CA ASN A 228 -21.95 -23.68 0.48
C ASN A 228 -21.52 -22.27 0.98
N VAL A 229 -22.26 -21.71 1.94
CA VAL A 229 -21.86 -20.52 2.71
C VAL A 229 -21.77 -20.93 4.19
N VAL A 230 -20.91 -20.29 4.97
CA VAL A 230 -20.82 -20.51 6.42
C VAL A 230 -22.05 -19.92 7.13
N ASP A 231 -22.68 -20.66 8.04
CA ASP A 231 -23.92 -20.28 8.71
C ASP A 231 -23.65 -19.50 10.01
N LEU A 232 -24.31 -18.35 10.18
CA LEU A 232 -24.30 -17.59 11.43
C LEU A 232 -25.27 -18.23 12.41
N ARG A 233 -24.73 -18.88 13.45
CA ARG A 233 -25.51 -19.50 14.53
C ARG A 233 -25.98 -18.44 15.53
N ALA A 234 -25.08 -17.57 16.00
CA ALA A 234 -25.39 -16.49 16.95
C ALA A 234 -24.39 -15.33 16.83
N PHE A 235 -24.67 -14.20 17.48
CA PHE A 235 -23.71 -13.11 17.69
C PHE A 235 -23.88 -12.47 19.07
N PHE A 236 -22.80 -11.95 19.65
CA PHE A 236 -22.83 -11.24 20.94
C PHE A 236 -21.77 -10.14 21.02
N TYR A 237 -21.98 -9.17 21.90
CA TYR A 237 -21.01 -8.10 22.17
C TYR A 237 -20.25 -8.40 23.47
N SER A 238 -18.95 -8.06 23.50
CA SER A 238 -18.09 -8.19 24.69
C SER A 238 -17.21 -6.95 24.84
N ASN A 239 -16.97 -6.51 26.07
CA ASN A 239 -16.06 -5.40 26.34
C ASN A 239 -14.60 -5.86 26.18
N GLY A 240 -13.71 -4.92 25.89
CA GLY A 240 -12.27 -5.16 25.81
C GLY A 240 -11.64 -5.47 27.16
N ASP A 241 -10.54 -6.24 27.12
CA ASP A 241 -9.83 -6.74 28.29
C ASP A 241 -9.04 -5.65 29.05
N LYS A 242 -9.02 -4.41 28.54
CA LYS A 242 -8.35 -3.23 29.12
C LYS A 242 -9.39 -2.19 29.59
N PRO A 243 -9.76 -2.14 30.88
CA PRO A 243 -10.87 -1.30 31.36
C PRO A 243 -10.66 0.23 31.24
N LYS A 244 -9.45 0.68 30.89
CA LYS A 244 -9.17 2.10 30.56
C LYS A 244 -9.52 2.48 29.12
N LYS A 245 -10.02 1.54 28.30
CA LYS A 245 -10.52 1.83 26.95
C LYS A 245 -11.93 1.28 26.81
N ASP A 246 -12.84 2.13 26.35
CA ASP A 246 -14.24 1.80 26.09
C ASP A 246 -14.42 1.04 24.74
N GLU A 247 -13.54 0.07 24.50
CA GLU A 247 -13.50 -0.79 23.33
C GLU A 247 -14.55 -1.90 23.47
N VAL A 248 -15.47 -1.99 22.50
CA VAL A 248 -16.46 -3.07 22.40
C VAL A 248 -16.10 -3.94 21.20
N TYR A 249 -16.22 -5.25 21.36
CA TYR A 249 -16.01 -6.25 20.33
C TYR A 249 -17.34 -6.89 19.95
N LEU A 250 -17.51 -7.14 18.66
CA LEU A 250 -18.55 -8.01 18.12
C LEU A 250 -17.97 -9.42 17.95
N ASN A 251 -18.70 -10.42 18.41
CA ASN A 251 -18.33 -11.83 18.32
C ASN A 251 -19.36 -12.53 17.44
N LEU A 252 -18.95 -12.98 16.26
CA LEU A 252 -19.79 -13.78 15.35
C LEU A 252 -19.57 -15.25 15.64
N VAL A 253 -20.61 -15.98 16.06
CA VAL A 253 -20.59 -17.42 16.32
C VAL A 253 -21.05 -18.15 15.05
N LEU A 254 -20.09 -18.68 14.32
CA LEU A 254 -20.24 -19.40 13.05
C LEU A 254 -20.16 -20.91 13.29
N GLU A 255 -20.65 -21.72 12.35
CA GLU A 255 -20.29 -23.15 12.33
C GLU A 255 -18.77 -23.35 12.17
N TYR A 256 -18.20 -24.34 12.87
CA TYR A 256 -16.80 -24.71 12.65
C TYR A 256 -16.66 -25.63 11.42
N VAL A 257 -15.62 -25.40 10.62
CA VAL A 257 -15.24 -26.21 9.47
C VAL A 257 -13.72 -26.43 9.55
N PRO A 258 -13.21 -27.68 9.47
CA PRO A 258 -11.91 -28.01 10.05
C PRO A 258 -10.68 -27.65 9.21
N GLU A 259 -10.84 -27.30 7.93
CA GLU A 259 -9.74 -27.12 6.99
C GLU A 259 -10.06 -26.01 5.97
N THR A 260 -9.06 -25.53 5.22
CA THR A 260 -9.25 -24.57 4.11
C THR A 260 -8.67 -25.09 2.79
N VAL A 261 -9.14 -24.55 1.66
CA VAL A 261 -8.58 -24.85 0.34
C VAL A 261 -7.09 -24.49 0.27
N TYR A 262 -6.66 -23.41 0.94
CA TYR A 262 -5.24 -23.04 1.08
C TYR A 262 -4.41 -24.14 1.74
N ARG A 263 -4.80 -24.61 2.94
CA ARG A 263 -4.06 -25.65 3.67
C ARG A 263 -4.03 -26.98 2.91
N ALA A 264 -5.17 -27.36 2.31
CA ALA A 264 -5.26 -28.53 1.46
C ALA A 264 -4.37 -28.42 0.19
N SER A 265 -4.28 -27.23 -0.42
CA SER A 265 -3.40 -26.95 -1.57
C SER A 265 -1.92 -27.05 -1.17
N ARG A 266 -1.51 -26.35 -0.09
CA ARG A 266 -0.15 -26.40 0.46
C ARG A 266 0.25 -27.83 0.88
N HIS A 267 -0.67 -28.67 1.36
CA HIS A 267 -0.41 -30.09 1.63
C HIS A 267 -0.01 -30.87 0.36
N TYR A 268 -0.78 -30.76 -0.73
CA TYR A 268 -0.42 -31.40 -2.00
C TYR A 268 0.89 -30.83 -2.58
N ALA A 269 1.10 -29.51 -2.48
CA ALA A 269 2.34 -28.86 -2.91
C ALA A 269 3.58 -29.35 -2.13
N LYS A 270 3.51 -29.48 -0.79
CA LYS A 270 4.58 -30.07 0.04
C LYS A 270 4.88 -31.53 -0.36
N LEU A 271 3.87 -32.29 -0.78
CA LEU A 271 4.03 -33.64 -1.36
C LEU A 271 4.48 -33.66 -2.83
N LYS A 272 4.68 -32.49 -3.47
CA LYS A 272 5.00 -32.30 -4.89
C LYS A 272 3.96 -32.89 -5.86
N GLN A 273 2.72 -33.00 -5.40
CA GLN A 273 1.56 -33.47 -6.15
C GLN A 273 0.64 -32.29 -6.47
N THR A 274 -0.22 -32.44 -7.49
CA THR A 274 -1.38 -31.55 -7.69
C THR A 274 -2.57 -32.09 -6.91
N MET A 275 -3.50 -31.23 -6.49
CA MET A 275 -4.78 -31.70 -5.96
C MET A 275 -5.48 -32.60 -7.00
N PRO A 276 -6.02 -33.77 -6.60
CA PRO A 276 -6.75 -34.64 -7.51
C PRO A 276 -7.91 -33.92 -8.21
N MET A 277 -8.00 -34.09 -9.53
CA MET A 277 -8.93 -33.33 -10.39
C MET A 277 -10.41 -33.46 -9.96
N HIS A 278 -10.83 -34.59 -9.37
CA HIS A 278 -12.19 -34.75 -8.86
C HIS A 278 -12.50 -33.82 -7.67
N TYR A 279 -11.52 -33.54 -6.79
CA TYR A 279 -11.67 -32.55 -5.73
C TYR A 279 -11.72 -31.13 -6.31
N ILE A 280 -10.91 -30.82 -7.33
CA ILE A 280 -10.96 -29.52 -8.01
C ILE A 280 -12.35 -29.31 -8.64
N LYS A 281 -12.90 -30.30 -9.34
CA LYS A 281 -14.30 -30.26 -9.85
C LYS A 281 -15.30 -30.04 -8.71
N LEU A 282 -15.22 -30.84 -7.64
CA LEU A 282 -16.15 -30.79 -6.51
C LEU A 282 -16.13 -29.45 -5.75
N TYR A 283 -14.94 -28.89 -5.50
CA TYR A 283 -14.78 -27.63 -4.78
C TYR A 283 -15.13 -26.43 -5.65
N MET A 284 -14.70 -26.39 -6.91
CA MET A 284 -15.04 -25.29 -7.82
C MET A 284 -16.55 -25.23 -8.12
N TYR A 285 -17.23 -26.37 -8.25
CA TYR A 285 -18.69 -26.37 -8.44
C TYR A 285 -19.42 -25.75 -7.23
N GLN A 286 -19.00 -26.10 -6.01
CA GLN A 286 -19.59 -25.56 -4.78
C GLN A 286 -19.29 -24.08 -4.56
N LEU A 287 -18.10 -23.61 -4.96
CA LEU A 287 -17.75 -22.18 -4.96
C LEU A 287 -18.59 -21.41 -5.98
N LEU A 288 -18.71 -21.90 -7.21
CA LEU A 288 -19.55 -21.25 -8.23
C LEU A 288 -21.02 -21.23 -7.82
N ARG A 289 -21.50 -22.24 -7.09
CA ARG A 289 -22.85 -22.26 -6.50
C ARG A 289 -23.04 -21.22 -5.39
N SER A 290 -22.08 -21.08 -4.46
CA SER A 290 -22.18 -20.05 -3.42
C SER A 290 -22.08 -18.63 -4.00
N LEU A 291 -21.23 -18.42 -5.01
CA LEU A 291 -21.17 -17.16 -5.76
C LEU A 291 -22.48 -16.85 -6.47
N ALA A 292 -23.06 -17.81 -7.20
CA ALA A 292 -24.36 -17.64 -7.85
C ALA A 292 -25.45 -17.19 -6.86
N TYR A 293 -25.51 -17.84 -5.69
CA TYR A 293 -26.46 -17.48 -4.64
C TYR A 293 -26.25 -16.06 -4.08
N ILE A 294 -25.02 -15.66 -3.72
CA ILE A 294 -24.80 -14.31 -3.17
C ILE A 294 -24.94 -13.21 -4.23
N HIS A 295 -24.59 -13.51 -5.49
CA HIS A 295 -24.73 -12.57 -6.61
C HIS A 295 -26.19 -12.29 -6.96
N SER A 296 -27.10 -13.28 -6.84
CA SER A 296 -28.52 -13.08 -7.17
C SER A 296 -29.23 -12.13 -6.20
N VAL A 297 -28.85 -12.15 -4.92
CA VAL A 297 -29.34 -11.21 -3.90
C VAL A 297 -28.62 -9.86 -3.92
N GLY A 298 -27.62 -9.67 -4.81
CA GLY A 298 -26.89 -8.43 -5.05
C GLY A 298 -25.59 -8.25 -4.26
N ILE A 299 -25.14 -9.27 -3.52
CA ILE A 299 -23.90 -9.23 -2.72
C ILE A 299 -22.70 -9.64 -3.59
N CYS A 300 -21.64 -8.86 -3.55
CA CYS A 300 -20.31 -9.24 -4.03
C CYS A 300 -19.39 -9.51 -2.84
N HIS A 301 -18.58 -10.57 -2.90
CA HIS A 301 -17.68 -10.96 -1.80
C HIS A 301 -16.46 -10.03 -1.71
N ARG A 302 -15.89 -9.69 -2.88
CA ARG A 302 -14.73 -8.82 -3.05
C ARG A 302 -13.44 -9.33 -2.38
N ASP A 303 -13.39 -10.59 -1.95
CA ASP A 303 -12.18 -11.26 -1.48
C ASP A 303 -12.33 -12.79 -1.57
N ILE A 304 -12.33 -13.33 -2.79
CA ILE A 304 -12.35 -14.78 -3.02
C ILE A 304 -10.91 -15.27 -3.15
N LYS A 305 -10.43 -16.00 -2.14
CA LYS A 305 -9.08 -16.55 -2.04
C LYS A 305 -9.10 -17.91 -1.33
N PRO A 306 -8.14 -18.83 -1.54
CA PRO A 306 -8.13 -20.17 -0.97
C PRO A 306 -8.21 -20.24 0.57
N GLN A 307 -7.79 -19.18 1.26
CA GLN A 307 -7.91 -19.01 2.71
C GLN A 307 -9.38 -18.87 3.15
N ASN A 308 -10.19 -18.15 2.36
CA ASN A 308 -11.62 -17.85 2.62
C ASN A 308 -12.58 -18.98 2.15
N LEU A 309 -12.03 -20.14 1.79
CA LEU A 309 -12.77 -21.30 1.31
C LEU A 309 -12.56 -22.46 2.28
N LEU A 310 -13.55 -22.68 3.14
CA LEU A 310 -13.51 -23.73 4.16
C LEU A 310 -13.86 -25.09 3.56
N LEU A 311 -13.21 -26.15 4.02
CA LEU A 311 -13.37 -27.53 3.57
C LEU A 311 -13.68 -28.47 4.75
N ASN A 312 -14.58 -29.43 4.51
CA ASN A 312 -14.73 -30.63 5.32
C ASN A 312 -14.26 -31.85 4.49
N PRO A 313 -12.97 -32.23 4.53
CA PRO A 313 -12.45 -33.31 3.68
C PRO A 313 -13.16 -34.67 3.85
N PRO A 314 -13.61 -35.08 5.06
CA PRO A 314 -14.40 -36.30 5.23
C PRO A 314 -15.75 -36.34 4.50
N THR A 315 -16.32 -35.21 4.08
CA THR A 315 -17.62 -35.11 3.38
C THR A 315 -17.55 -34.43 2.01
N GLY A 316 -16.42 -33.79 1.67
CA GLY A 316 -16.23 -33.06 0.42
C GLY A 316 -16.96 -31.71 0.34
N VAL A 317 -17.59 -31.27 1.43
CA VAL A 317 -18.32 -29.99 1.48
C VAL A 317 -17.33 -28.81 1.49
N LEU A 318 -17.58 -27.83 0.61
CA LEU A 318 -16.93 -26.52 0.64
C LEU A 318 -17.92 -25.45 1.14
N LYS A 319 -17.44 -24.51 1.96
CA LYS A 319 -18.19 -23.33 2.45
C LYS A 319 -17.38 -22.05 2.29
N LEU A 320 -17.99 -21.03 1.69
CA LEU A 320 -17.45 -19.67 1.59
C LEU A 320 -17.58 -18.93 2.92
N CYS A 321 -16.52 -18.24 3.36
CA CYS A 321 -16.47 -17.47 4.61
C CYS A 321 -15.76 -16.11 4.46
N ASP A 322 -15.77 -15.34 5.56
CA ASP A 322 -15.28 -13.95 5.69
C ASP A 322 -15.98 -12.93 4.78
N PHE A 323 -17.18 -12.53 5.21
CA PHE A 323 -17.95 -11.46 4.57
C PHE A 323 -17.55 -10.05 5.06
N GLY A 324 -16.39 -9.90 5.73
CA GLY A 324 -15.83 -8.60 6.13
C GLY A 324 -15.56 -7.68 4.93
N SER A 325 -15.09 -8.27 3.83
CA SER A 325 -14.86 -7.59 2.54
C SER A 325 -16.16 -7.28 1.77
N ALA A 326 -17.26 -7.97 2.05
CA ALA A 326 -18.42 -7.99 1.16
C ALA A 326 -19.16 -6.63 1.07
N LYS A 327 -19.89 -6.41 -0.02
CA LYS A 327 -20.84 -5.28 -0.17
C LYS A 327 -21.99 -5.70 -1.09
N ILE A 328 -23.21 -5.26 -0.78
CA ILE A 328 -24.30 -5.19 -1.77
C ILE A 328 -23.92 -4.12 -2.79
N LEU A 329 -23.81 -4.48 -4.07
CA LEU A 329 -23.44 -3.54 -5.13
C LEU A 329 -24.70 -2.89 -5.71
N ILE A 330 -24.79 -1.57 -5.57
CA ILE A 330 -25.88 -0.75 -6.09
C ILE A 330 -25.39 -0.08 -7.38
N GLU A 331 -26.18 -0.19 -8.44
CA GLU A 331 -25.83 0.35 -9.76
C GLU A 331 -25.79 1.88 -9.72
N GLY A 332 -24.68 2.46 -10.19
CA GLY A 332 -24.41 3.90 -10.11
C GLY A 332 -23.71 4.36 -8.83
N GLU A 333 -23.62 3.54 -7.77
CA GLU A 333 -22.77 3.88 -6.62
C GLU A 333 -21.29 3.60 -6.89
N PRO A 334 -20.36 4.52 -6.55
CA PRO A 334 -18.94 4.24 -6.58
C PRO A 334 -18.53 3.33 -5.40
N ASN A 335 -17.59 2.44 -5.67
CA ASN A 335 -17.04 1.48 -4.70
C ASN A 335 -15.52 1.61 -4.64
N VAL A 336 -14.92 1.28 -3.49
CA VAL A 336 -13.45 1.27 -3.34
C VAL A 336 -12.84 0.23 -4.27
N SER A 337 -11.92 0.67 -5.14
CA SER A 337 -11.20 -0.17 -6.11
C SER A 337 -10.10 -1.01 -5.46
N TYR A 338 -9.46 -0.49 -4.41
CA TYR A 338 -8.45 -1.19 -3.64
C TYR A 338 -9.10 -2.22 -2.69
N ILE A 339 -9.39 -3.41 -3.23
CA ILE A 339 -10.06 -4.52 -2.56
C ILE A 339 -9.57 -5.86 -3.15
N CYS A 340 -9.86 -6.97 -2.48
CA CYS A 340 -9.39 -8.34 -2.77
C CYS A 340 -7.88 -8.54 -2.57
N SER A 341 -7.47 -9.68 -1.99
CA SER A 341 -6.05 -10.10 -1.91
C SER A 341 -5.39 -10.12 -3.29
N ARG A 342 -4.11 -9.72 -3.33
CA ARG A 342 -3.37 -9.28 -4.52
C ARG A 342 -3.46 -10.26 -5.71
N TYR A 343 -3.16 -11.54 -5.50
CA TYR A 343 -3.09 -12.56 -6.55
C TYR A 343 -4.45 -12.89 -7.22
N TYR A 344 -5.56 -12.58 -6.55
CA TYR A 344 -6.92 -12.88 -6.99
C TYR A 344 -7.66 -11.62 -7.48
N ARG A 345 -7.01 -10.46 -7.42
CA ARG A 345 -7.57 -9.14 -7.77
C ARG A 345 -7.84 -9.04 -9.28
N ALA A 346 -9.06 -8.66 -9.65
CA ALA A 346 -9.48 -8.52 -11.04
C ALA A 346 -8.82 -7.29 -11.72
N PRO A 347 -8.50 -7.33 -13.02
CA PRO A 347 -7.71 -6.29 -13.68
C PRO A 347 -8.39 -4.92 -13.68
N GLU A 348 -9.72 -4.84 -13.72
CA GLU A 348 -10.46 -3.58 -13.58
C GLU A 348 -10.25 -2.89 -12.22
N LEU A 349 -10.04 -3.65 -11.14
CA LEU A 349 -9.70 -3.11 -9.82
C LEU A 349 -8.28 -2.51 -9.82
N ILE A 350 -7.36 -3.16 -10.54
CA ILE A 350 -5.98 -2.68 -10.72
C ILE A 350 -5.96 -1.40 -11.58
N PHE A 351 -6.83 -1.33 -12.60
CA PHE A 351 -7.14 -0.09 -13.34
C PHE A 351 -7.96 0.93 -12.54
N GLY A 352 -8.18 0.72 -11.23
CA GLY A 352 -8.81 1.70 -10.34
C GLY A 352 -10.31 1.91 -10.57
N ALA A 353 -11.00 1.00 -11.26
CA ALA A 353 -12.43 1.12 -11.51
C ALA A 353 -13.25 1.12 -10.21
N THR A 354 -14.24 1.99 -10.11
CA THR A 354 -15.12 2.11 -8.93
C THR A 354 -16.54 1.59 -9.19
N ASN A 355 -16.89 1.38 -10.46
CA ASN A 355 -18.18 0.93 -10.98
C ASN A 355 -18.16 -0.57 -11.37
N TYR A 356 -17.33 -1.38 -10.71
CA TYR A 356 -17.24 -2.83 -10.94
C TYR A 356 -18.50 -3.57 -10.47
N THR A 357 -18.69 -4.78 -11.00
CA THR A 357 -19.81 -5.67 -10.66
C THR A 357 -19.33 -6.90 -9.88
N THR A 358 -20.25 -7.81 -9.57
CA THR A 358 -19.98 -9.15 -9.01
C THR A 358 -19.00 -10.00 -9.83
N ASN A 359 -18.73 -9.62 -11.08
CA ASN A 359 -17.83 -10.37 -11.99
C ASN A 359 -16.35 -10.28 -11.58
N ILE A 360 -15.99 -9.50 -10.55
CA ILE A 360 -14.67 -9.60 -9.91
C ILE A 360 -14.50 -10.92 -9.14
N ASP A 361 -15.55 -11.40 -8.45
CA ASP A 361 -15.49 -12.69 -7.72
C ASP A 361 -15.33 -13.87 -8.68
N VAL A 362 -15.91 -13.74 -9.89
CA VAL A 362 -15.78 -14.72 -10.99
C VAL A 362 -14.32 -14.82 -11.45
N TRP A 363 -13.66 -13.68 -11.68
CA TRP A 363 -12.23 -13.63 -12.00
C TRP A 363 -11.39 -14.30 -10.92
N SER A 364 -11.61 -13.91 -9.65
CA SER A 364 -10.91 -14.49 -8.50
C SER A 364 -11.11 -16.01 -8.41
N SER A 365 -12.31 -16.53 -8.72
CA SER A 365 -12.57 -17.98 -8.80
C SER A 365 -11.77 -18.66 -9.93
N GLY A 366 -11.52 -17.97 -11.04
CA GLY A 366 -10.61 -18.42 -12.10
C GLY A 366 -9.16 -18.52 -11.64
N CYS A 367 -8.68 -17.56 -10.85
CA CYS A 367 -7.35 -17.61 -10.22
C CYS A 367 -7.24 -18.82 -9.26
N VAL A 368 -8.23 -19.02 -8.37
CA VAL A 368 -8.27 -20.18 -7.45
C VAL A 368 -8.26 -21.51 -8.21
N MET A 369 -9.05 -21.63 -9.29
CA MET A 369 -9.07 -22.86 -10.09
C MET A 369 -7.72 -23.13 -10.76
N ALA A 370 -7.09 -22.11 -11.32
CA ALA A 370 -5.77 -22.24 -11.93
C ALA A 370 -4.69 -22.61 -10.91
N GLU A 371 -4.70 -21.99 -9.72
CA GLU A 371 -3.77 -22.30 -8.64
C GLU A 371 -3.85 -23.77 -8.21
N LEU A 372 -5.05 -24.30 -7.97
CA LEU A 372 -5.25 -25.71 -7.59
C LEU A 372 -4.71 -26.71 -8.62
N MET A 373 -4.65 -26.30 -9.89
CA MET A 373 -4.15 -27.10 -11.02
C MET A 373 -2.64 -26.94 -11.26
N LEU A 374 -2.05 -25.82 -10.81
CA LEU A 374 -0.61 -25.55 -10.89
C LEU A 374 0.13 -26.03 -9.64
N GLY A 375 -0.45 -25.86 -8.45
CA GLY A 375 0.17 -26.02 -7.13
C GLY A 375 0.80 -24.73 -6.56
N GLN A 376 0.55 -23.58 -7.20
CA GLN A 376 1.05 -22.24 -6.87
C GLN A 376 0.17 -21.17 -7.55
N PRO A 377 0.11 -19.92 -7.06
CA PRO A 377 -0.69 -18.86 -7.67
C PRO A 377 -0.39 -18.65 -9.17
N LEU A 378 -1.43 -18.39 -9.97
CA LEU A 378 -1.28 -18.12 -11.41
C LEU A 378 -0.64 -16.76 -11.70
N PHE A 379 -0.94 -15.77 -10.86
CA PHE A 379 -0.49 -14.37 -11.02
C PHE A 379 0.16 -13.87 -9.72
N PRO A 380 1.41 -14.26 -9.42
CA PRO A 380 2.14 -13.83 -8.21
C PRO A 380 2.76 -12.43 -8.42
N GLY A 381 1.93 -11.38 -8.48
CA GLY A 381 2.41 -10.00 -8.60
C GLY A 381 2.71 -9.38 -7.23
N GLU A 382 3.94 -8.90 -7.03
CA GLU A 382 4.37 -8.38 -5.72
C GLU A 382 3.83 -6.97 -5.43
N SER A 383 3.63 -6.14 -6.46
CA SER A 383 2.84 -4.90 -6.38
C SER A 383 1.56 -4.96 -7.23
N GLY A 384 0.69 -3.96 -7.09
CA GLY A 384 -0.49 -3.82 -7.97
C GLY A 384 -0.12 -3.66 -9.45
N ILE A 385 1.04 -3.11 -9.79
CA ILE A 385 1.51 -2.99 -11.19
C ILE A 385 2.04 -4.35 -11.68
N ASP A 386 2.81 -5.05 -10.85
CA ASP A 386 3.35 -6.37 -11.19
C ASP A 386 2.24 -7.41 -11.35
N GLN A 387 1.15 -7.28 -10.58
CA GLN A 387 -0.06 -8.08 -10.75
C GLN A 387 -0.65 -7.93 -12.16
N LEU A 388 -0.68 -6.72 -12.72
CA LEU A 388 -1.10 -6.50 -14.12
C LEU A 388 -0.07 -7.05 -15.12
N VAL A 389 1.23 -7.02 -14.80
CA VAL A 389 2.29 -7.61 -15.64
C VAL A 389 2.18 -9.13 -15.70
N GLU A 390 1.92 -9.84 -14.60
CA GLU A 390 1.67 -11.29 -14.62
C GLU A 390 0.42 -11.64 -15.43
N ILE A 391 -0.65 -10.85 -15.30
CA ILE A 391 -1.86 -11.02 -16.12
C ILE A 391 -1.55 -10.83 -17.61
N ILE A 392 -0.79 -9.80 -17.99
CA ILE A 392 -0.38 -9.53 -19.39
C ILE A 392 0.58 -10.61 -19.93
N LYS A 393 1.44 -11.21 -19.10
CA LYS A 393 2.32 -12.33 -19.51
C LYS A 393 1.52 -13.56 -19.98
N VAL A 394 0.32 -13.78 -19.43
CA VAL A 394 -0.58 -14.89 -19.81
C VAL A 394 -1.59 -14.46 -20.88
N LEU A 395 -2.41 -13.44 -20.61
CA LEU A 395 -3.50 -13.01 -21.50
C LEU A 395 -3.03 -12.19 -22.71
N GLY A 396 -1.76 -11.76 -22.73
CA GLY A 396 -1.27 -10.77 -23.68
C GLY A 396 -1.76 -9.36 -23.33
N THR A 397 -1.41 -8.38 -24.15
CA THR A 397 -1.78 -6.98 -23.88
C THR A 397 -3.28 -6.74 -24.12
N PRO A 398 -4.02 -6.13 -23.18
CA PRO A 398 -5.44 -5.84 -23.39
C PRO A 398 -5.63 -4.84 -24.54
N SER A 399 -6.60 -5.11 -25.40
CA SER A 399 -6.99 -4.21 -26.48
C SER A 399 -7.64 -2.93 -25.95
N ARG A 400 -7.69 -1.86 -26.77
CA ARG A 400 -8.27 -0.57 -26.36
C ARG A 400 -9.73 -0.69 -25.89
N GLU A 401 -10.52 -1.57 -26.51
CA GLU A 401 -11.91 -1.80 -26.09
C GLU A 401 -11.98 -2.64 -24.79
N GLN A 402 -11.06 -3.60 -24.57
CA GLN A 402 -10.95 -4.27 -23.28
C GLN A 402 -10.58 -3.29 -22.15
N ILE A 403 -9.58 -2.42 -22.35
CA ILE A 403 -9.19 -1.36 -21.40
C ILE A 403 -10.41 -0.46 -21.09
N LYS A 404 -11.13 -0.01 -22.12
CA LYS A 404 -12.37 0.78 -22.00
C LYS A 404 -13.46 0.08 -21.18
N THR A 405 -13.62 -1.24 -21.32
CA THR A 405 -14.58 -2.02 -20.50
C THR A 405 -14.11 -2.27 -19.06
N MET A 406 -12.82 -2.11 -18.77
CA MET A 406 -12.27 -2.18 -17.41
C MET A 406 -12.32 -0.80 -16.72
N ASN A 407 -11.70 0.22 -17.34
CA ASN A 407 -11.84 1.62 -16.93
C ASN A 407 -11.66 2.57 -18.14
N PRO A 408 -12.71 3.30 -18.56
CA PRO A 408 -12.63 4.28 -19.66
C PRO A 408 -11.53 5.34 -19.48
N ASN A 409 -11.18 5.70 -18.24
CA ASN A 409 -10.21 6.76 -17.96
C ASN A 409 -8.76 6.37 -18.34
N TYR A 410 -8.47 5.07 -18.53
CA TYR A 410 -7.12 4.57 -18.85
C TYR A 410 -6.90 4.25 -20.34
N MET A 411 -7.87 4.60 -21.21
CA MET A 411 -7.86 4.27 -22.65
C MET A 411 -6.67 4.80 -23.49
N GLU A 412 -5.84 5.68 -22.94
CA GLU A 412 -4.67 6.26 -23.63
C GLU A 412 -3.32 5.70 -23.14
N HIS A 413 -3.31 4.86 -22.11
CA HIS A 413 -2.10 4.20 -21.62
C HIS A 413 -1.53 3.21 -22.65
N LYS A 414 -0.26 3.39 -23.01
CA LYS A 414 0.44 2.55 -23.99
C LYS A 414 1.20 1.42 -23.30
N PHE A 415 0.59 0.24 -23.29
CA PHE A 415 1.24 -0.98 -22.82
C PHE A 415 2.19 -1.59 -23.89
N PRO A 416 3.32 -2.20 -23.48
CA PRO A 416 4.13 -3.05 -24.36
C PRO A 416 3.26 -4.11 -25.05
N GLN A 417 3.53 -4.43 -26.31
CA GLN A 417 2.71 -5.35 -27.10
C GLN A 417 3.19 -6.80 -26.95
N ILE A 418 2.62 -7.49 -25.97
CA ILE A 418 2.88 -8.88 -25.60
C ILE A 418 1.74 -9.74 -26.18
N LYS A 419 2.10 -10.84 -26.85
CA LYS A 419 1.12 -11.79 -27.40
C LYS A 419 0.61 -12.73 -26.30
N PRO A 420 -0.67 -13.14 -26.33
CA PRO A 420 -1.21 -14.11 -25.37
C PRO A 420 -0.39 -15.39 -25.37
N HIS A 421 -0.08 -15.88 -24.17
CA HIS A 421 0.49 -17.21 -23.98
C HIS A 421 -0.64 -18.23 -24.02
N PRO A 422 -0.63 -19.22 -24.93
CA PRO A 422 -1.72 -20.20 -25.01
C PRO A 422 -1.86 -20.96 -23.69
N PHE A 423 -3.04 -20.91 -23.04
CA PHE A 423 -3.27 -21.56 -21.73
C PHE A 423 -2.87 -23.05 -21.69
N VAL A 424 -2.96 -23.77 -22.82
CA VAL A 424 -2.51 -25.17 -22.98
C VAL A 424 -1.00 -25.37 -22.71
N LYS A 425 -0.20 -24.29 -22.73
CA LYS A 425 1.22 -24.28 -22.36
C LYS A 425 1.50 -23.74 -20.95
N VAL A 426 0.52 -23.07 -20.33
CA VAL A 426 0.59 -22.62 -18.93
C VAL A 426 0.40 -23.81 -17.99
N PHE A 427 -0.55 -24.69 -18.32
CA PHE A 427 -0.86 -25.88 -17.52
C PHE A 427 -0.01 -27.10 -17.92
N ARG A 428 0.05 -28.08 -17.01
CA ARG A 428 0.80 -29.33 -17.21
C ARG A 428 0.21 -30.15 -18.38
N PRO A 429 0.99 -30.88 -19.20
CA PRO A 429 0.48 -31.60 -20.40
C PRO A 429 -0.57 -32.71 -20.19
N ARG A 430 -0.99 -32.97 -18.96
CA ARG A 430 -2.07 -33.93 -18.61
C ARG A 430 -3.34 -33.23 -18.06
N THR A 431 -3.39 -31.90 -18.09
CA THR A 431 -4.55 -31.13 -17.65
C THR A 431 -5.73 -31.32 -18.63
N PRO A 432 -6.96 -31.59 -18.15
CA PRO A 432 -8.13 -31.78 -19.01
C PRO A 432 -8.43 -30.52 -19.85
N PRO A 433 -8.72 -30.64 -21.17
CA PRO A 433 -9.05 -29.50 -22.02
C PRO A 433 -10.22 -28.66 -21.51
N GLU A 434 -11.22 -29.29 -20.91
CA GLU A 434 -12.44 -28.67 -20.38
C GLU A 434 -12.13 -27.76 -19.18
N ALA A 435 -11.10 -28.10 -18.40
CA ALA A 435 -10.63 -27.29 -17.29
C ALA A 435 -9.94 -26.01 -17.79
N ILE A 436 -9.16 -26.13 -18.87
CA ILE A 436 -8.45 -25.02 -19.51
C ILE A 436 -9.46 -24.07 -20.19
N ASP A 437 -10.44 -24.64 -20.90
CA ASP A 437 -11.54 -23.92 -21.55
C ASP A 437 -12.40 -23.16 -20.52
N LEU A 438 -12.70 -23.76 -19.35
CA LEU A 438 -13.38 -23.06 -18.26
C LEU A 438 -12.55 -21.89 -17.73
N ILE A 439 -11.28 -22.10 -17.40
CA ILE A 439 -10.40 -21.03 -16.89
C ILE A 439 -10.31 -19.87 -17.88
N SER A 440 -10.16 -20.14 -19.19
CA SER A 440 -10.10 -19.07 -20.19
C SER A 440 -11.37 -18.22 -20.27
N LYS A 441 -12.52 -18.78 -19.90
CA LYS A 441 -13.83 -18.09 -19.89
C LYS A 441 -14.16 -17.43 -18.54
N LEU A 442 -13.33 -17.64 -17.52
CA LEU A 442 -13.38 -16.93 -16.23
C LEU A 442 -12.37 -15.77 -16.20
N LEU A 443 -11.18 -15.97 -16.79
CA LEU A 443 -10.08 -15.00 -16.82
C LEU A 443 -10.11 -14.12 -18.08
N GLU A 444 -11.26 -13.48 -18.34
CA GLU A 444 -11.40 -12.49 -19.41
C GLU A 444 -11.15 -11.05 -18.92
N TYR A 445 -10.54 -10.22 -19.76
CA TYR A 445 -10.29 -8.80 -19.45
C TYR A 445 -11.59 -8.01 -19.36
N THR A 446 -12.49 -8.17 -20.32
CA THR A 446 -13.80 -7.49 -20.33
C THR A 446 -14.69 -8.13 -19.26
N PRO A 447 -15.12 -7.41 -18.20
CA PRO A 447 -15.79 -8.05 -17.07
C PRO A 447 -17.12 -8.73 -17.45
N SER A 448 -17.82 -8.20 -18.46
CA SER A 448 -19.07 -8.76 -19.01
C SER A 448 -18.88 -9.90 -20.02
N ALA A 449 -17.64 -10.25 -20.38
CA ALA A 449 -17.33 -11.41 -21.23
C ALA A 449 -17.06 -12.69 -20.42
N ARG A 450 -16.84 -12.57 -19.10
CA ARG A 450 -16.70 -13.69 -18.17
C ARG A 450 -18.04 -14.41 -18.03
N LEU A 451 -18.03 -15.73 -17.93
CA LEU A 451 -19.24 -16.51 -17.60
C LEU A 451 -19.80 -16.05 -16.25
N THR A 452 -21.13 -15.92 -16.12
CA THR A 452 -21.74 -15.82 -14.80
C THR A 452 -21.52 -17.11 -14.02
N ALA A 453 -21.56 -17.05 -12.68
CA ALA A 453 -21.28 -18.22 -11.84
C ALA A 453 -22.19 -19.43 -12.16
N VAL A 454 -23.46 -19.18 -12.52
CA VAL A 454 -24.42 -20.22 -12.95
C VAL A 454 -24.06 -20.84 -14.30
N GLU A 455 -23.60 -20.03 -15.27
CA GLU A 455 -23.13 -20.53 -16.57
C GLU A 455 -21.84 -21.34 -16.43
N ALA A 456 -20.96 -20.92 -15.52
CA ALA A 456 -19.76 -21.67 -15.16
C ALA A 456 -20.11 -23.03 -14.53
N MET A 457 -21.10 -23.12 -13.64
CA MET A 457 -21.62 -24.41 -13.15
C MET A 457 -22.14 -25.31 -14.28
N CYS A 458 -22.71 -24.73 -15.35
CA CYS A 458 -23.21 -25.44 -16.52
C CYS A 458 -22.11 -25.97 -17.45
N HIS A 459 -20.85 -25.64 -17.22
CA HIS A 459 -19.72 -25.99 -18.09
C HIS A 459 -19.47 -27.52 -18.17
N PRO A 460 -19.04 -28.08 -19.32
CA PRO A 460 -18.72 -29.49 -19.47
C PRO A 460 -17.69 -30.05 -18.49
N PHE A 461 -16.80 -29.20 -17.95
CA PHE A 461 -15.85 -29.58 -16.90
C PHE A 461 -16.51 -30.29 -15.70
N PHE A 462 -17.76 -29.96 -15.38
CA PHE A 462 -18.50 -30.51 -14.24
C PHE A 462 -19.38 -31.74 -14.56
N ASP A 463 -19.35 -32.29 -15.79
CA ASP A 463 -20.27 -33.37 -16.17
C ASP A 463 -20.06 -34.71 -15.45
N ASP A 464 -18.86 -35.01 -14.99
CA ASP A 464 -18.57 -36.16 -14.12
C ASP A 464 -19.41 -36.10 -12.82
N LEU A 465 -19.65 -34.88 -12.30
CA LEU A 465 -20.43 -34.67 -11.07
C LEU A 465 -21.91 -34.98 -11.27
N ARG A 466 -22.41 -34.90 -12.52
CA ARG A 466 -23.82 -35.12 -12.89
C ARG A 466 -24.17 -36.59 -13.13
N GLN A 467 -23.22 -37.52 -13.01
CA GLN A 467 -23.47 -38.94 -13.20
C GLN A 467 -24.08 -39.58 -11.93
N PRO A 468 -25.12 -40.42 -12.04
CA PRO A 468 -25.85 -40.96 -10.88
C PRO A 468 -25.03 -41.91 -10.01
N ASP A 469 -23.95 -42.46 -10.55
CA ASP A 469 -23.00 -43.36 -9.88
C ASP A 469 -21.76 -42.62 -9.34
N CYS A 470 -21.68 -41.29 -9.49
CA CYS A 470 -20.53 -40.49 -9.05
C CYS A 470 -20.30 -40.58 -7.53
N LYS A 471 -19.05 -40.81 -7.12
CA LYS A 471 -18.58 -40.94 -5.73
C LYS A 471 -17.33 -40.09 -5.50
N MET A 472 -17.09 -39.74 -4.24
CA MET A 472 -15.79 -39.23 -3.81
C MET A 472 -14.71 -40.31 -4.00
N ALA A 473 -13.44 -39.94 -4.17
CA ALA A 473 -12.35 -40.94 -4.25
C ALA A 473 -12.10 -41.71 -2.93
N THR A 474 -12.79 -41.34 -1.85
CA THR A 474 -12.90 -42.13 -0.61
C THR A 474 -13.91 -43.28 -0.69
N GLY A 475 -14.61 -43.42 -1.82
CA GLY A 475 -15.71 -44.38 -2.02
C GLY A 475 -17.05 -43.94 -1.44
N LYS A 476 -17.11 -42.78 -0.77
CA LYS A 476 -18.34 -42.22 -0.20
C LYS A 476 -19.22 -41.56 -1.27
N ASP A 477 -20.50 -41.41 -0.95
CA ASP A 477 -21.42 -40.56 -1.70
C ASP A 477 -20.94 -39.10 -1.75
N MET A 478 -21.32 -38.41 -2.83
CA MET A 478 -21.04 -37.00 -3.01
C MET A 478 -21.92 -36.14 -2.07
N PRO A 479 -21.46 -34.95 -1.63
CA PRO A 479 -22.31 -34.03 -0.87
C PRO A 479 -23.48 -33.51 -1.73
N PRO A 480 -24.52 -32.89 -1.14
CA PRO A 480 -25.71 -32.43 -1.88
C PRO A 480 -25.41 -31.31 -2.92
N LEU A 481 -25.08 -31.70 -4.15
CA LEU A 481 -24.74 -30.76 -5.23
C LEU A 481 -25.96 -30.16 -5.93
N PHE A 482 -27.02 -30.94 -6.13
CA PHE A 482 -28.16 -30.60 -7.00
C PHE A 482 -29.45 -30.29 -6.23
N ASN A 483 -29.35 -30.11 -4.91
CA ASN A 483 -30.48 -29.90 -4.00
C ASN A 483 -31.03 -28.45 -4.04
N PHE A 484 -31.06 -27.82 -5.22
CA PHE A 484 -31.35 -26.41 -5.45
C PHE A 484 -32.64 -25.90 -4.80
N THR A 485 -32.69 -24.60 -4.48
CA THR A 485 -33.92 -23.91 -4.08
C THR A 485 -34.63 -23.24 -5.26
N ARG A 486 -35.86 -22.72 -5.05
CA ARG A 486 -36.59 -21.97 -6.09
C ARG A 486 -35.85 -20.67 -6.44
N GLU A 487 -35.21 -20.05 -5.47
CA GLU A 487 -34.42 -18.82 -5.63
C GLU A 487 -33.20 -19.10 -6.52
N GLU A 488 -32.46 -20.19 -6.27
CA GLU A 488 -31.30 -20.59 -7.10
C GLU A 488 -31.69 -20.88 -8.56
N LEU A 489 -32.77 -21.63 -8.78
CA LEU A 489 -33.23 -21.94 -10.15
C LEU A 489 -33.86 -20.72 -10.86
N SER A 490 -34.30 -19.70 -10.12
CA SER A 490 -34.82 -18.45 -10.68
C SER A 490 -33.73 -17.54 -11.25
N ILE A 491 -32.44 -17.79 -10.95
CA ILE A 491 -31.33 -16.96 -11.43
C ILE A 491 -31.18 -17.07 -12.96
N ARG A 492 -31.26 -18.31 -13.49
CA ARG A 492 -31.21 -18.63 -14.92
C ARG A 492 -32.17 -19.78 -15.25
N PRO A 493 -33.47 -19.49 -15.43
CA PRO A 493 -34.49 -20.52 -15.70
C PRO A 493 -34.22 -21.29 -17.00
N ASP A 494 -33.56 -20.64 -17.97
CA ASP A 494 -33.09 -21.22 -19.22
C ASP A 494 -32.02 -22.32 -19.06
N LEU A 495 -31.39 -22.41 -17.89
CA LEU A 495 -30.33 -23.38 -17.58
C LEU A 495 -30.78 -24.51 -16.64
N ILE A 496 -32.05 -24.57 -16.21
CA ILE A 496 -32.51 -25.53 -15.19
C ILE A 496 -32.22 -27.00 -15.58
N HIS A 497 -32.57 -27.42 -16.80
CA HIS A 497 -32.28 -28.78 -17.30
C HIS A 497 -30.78 -29.09 -17.50
N ARG A 498 -29.89 -28.11 -17.30
CA ARG A 498 -28.43 -28.26 -17.33
C ARG A 498 -27.82 -28.22 -15.92
N LEU A 499 -28.48 -27.56 -14.97
CA LEU A 499 -28.14 -27.54 -13.56
C LEU A 499 -28.61 -28.81 -12.85
N VAL A 500 -29.85 -29.24 -13.10
CA VAL A 500 -30.51 -30.40 -12.49
C VAL A 500 -30.32 -31.64 -13.36
N PRO A 501 -29.63 -32.71 -12.89
CA PRO A 501 -29.60 -33.99 -13.59
C PRO A 501 -30.95 -34.71 -13.50
N PRO A 502 -31.36 -35.51 -14.50
CA PRO A 502 -32.65 -36.20 -14.51
C PRO A 502 -32.93 -37.11 -13.29
N HIS A 503 -31.88 -37.64 -12.67
CA HIS A 503 -32.01 -38.48 -11.46
C HIS A 503 -32.31 -37.68 -10.17
N CYS A 504 -32.19 -36.35 -10.20
CA CYS A 504 -32.51 -35.45 -9.08
C CYS A 504 -33.92 -34.82 -9.18
N GLU A 505 -34.58 -34.90 -10.34
CA GLU A 505 -35.88 -34.25 -10.58
C GLU A 505 -36.95 -34.67 -9.57
N ALA A 506 -36.98 -35.97 -9.21
CA ALA A 506 -37.92 -36.50 -8.24
C ALA A 506 -37.69 -35.97 -6.80
N GLU A 507 -36.45 -35.66 -6.42
CA GLU A 507 -36.16 -35.03 -5.12
C GLU A 507 -36.70 -33.60 -5.09
N LEU A 508 -36.43 -32.81 -6.13
CA LEU A 508 -36.92 -31.44 -6.23
C LEU A 508 -38.45 -31.39 -6.30
N GLN A 509 -39.09 -32.30 -7.05
CA GLN A 509 -40.55 -32.40 -7.10
C GLN A 509 -41.13 -32.80 -5.74
N SER A 510 -40.48 -33.69 -4.98
CA SER A 510 -40.89 -34.03 -3.60
C SER A 510 -40.81 -32.84 -2.63
N ARG A 511 -39.93 -31.87 -2.94
CA ARG A 511 -39.76 -30.60 -2.21
C ARG A 511 -40.65 -29.47 -2.75
N GLY A 512 -41.56 -29.76 -3.69
CA GLY A 512 -42.50 -28.78 -4.27
C GLY A 512 -41.95 -27.94 -5.41
N ILE A 513 -40.80 -28.32 -5.99
CA ILE A 513 -40.17 -27.64 -7.13
C ILE A 513 -40.38 -28.50 -8.39
N ASP A 514 -41.38 -28.17 -9.19
CA ASP A 514 -41.54 -28.75 -10.54
C ASP A 514 -40.68 -27.95 -11.54
N ILE A 515 -39.69 -28.60 -12.17
CA ILE A 515 -38.81 -27.95 -13.14
C ILE A 515 -39.43 -27.79 -14.53
N ASN A 516 -40.46 -28.59 -14.87
CA ASN A 516 -41.10 -28.59 -16.18
C ASN A 516 -42.20 -27.52 -16.28
N ASN A 517 -42.75 -27.12 -15.14
CA ASN A 517 -43.69 -26.00 -15.01
C ASN A 517 -43.16 -24.95 -14.00
N PHE A 518 -41.88 -24.59 -14.15
CA PHE A 518 -41.18 -23.71 -13.23
C PHE A 518 -41.54 -22.23 -13.44
N GLU A 519 -42.17 -21.60 -12.45
CA GLU A 519 -42.40 -20.16 -12.39
C GLU A 519 -41.23 -19.45 -11.67
N PRO A 520 -40.38 -18.68 -12.37
CA PRO A 520 -39.23 -18.02 -11.75
C PRO A 520 -39.64 -16.79 -10.94
N ILE A 521 -38.90 -16.56 -9.85
CA ILE A 521 -38.96 -15.32 -9.07
C ILE A 521 -38.20 -14.22 -9.85
N PRO A 522 -38.76 -13.02 -10.08
CA PRO A 522 -38.04 -11.93 -10.74
C PRO A 522 -36.76 -11.56 -9.98
N LEU A 523 -35.65 -11.37 -10.70
CA LEU A 523 -34.35 -11.01 -10.10
C LEU A 523 -34.43 -9.73 -9.22
N ALA A 524 -35.32 -8.80 -9.57
CA ALA A 524 -35.55 -7.58 -8.80
C ALA A 524 -36.14 -7.86 -7.41
N ASP A 525 -36.99 -8.88 -7.29
CA ASP A 525 -37.65 -9.27 -6.03
C ASP A 525 -36.73 -10.10 -5.12
N MET A 526 -35.63 -10.63 -5.66
CA MET A 526 -34.59 -11.35 -4.91
C MET A 526 -33.47 -10.44 -4.39
N ARG A 527 -33.29 -9.23 -4.95
CA ARG A 527 -32.28 -8.26 -4.47
C ARG A 527 -32.64 -7.74 -3.09
N ILE A 528 -31.71 -7.82 -2.14
CA ILE A 528 -31.95 -7.38 -0.76
C ILE A 528 -31.43 -5.95 -0.56
N THR A 529 -32.26 -5.08 0.03
CA THR A 529 -31.83 -3.75 0.51
C THR A 529 -31.62 -3.77 2.04
N LEU A 530 -30.63 -3.03 2.53
CA LEU A 530 -30.23 -3.03 3.95
C LEU A 530 -31.29 -2.48 4.91
N ASP A 531 -32.31 -1.79 4.39
CA ASP A 531 -33.44 -1.26 5.15
C ASP A 531 -34.64 -2.22 5.23
N THR A 532 -34.56 -3.40 4.59
CA THR A 532 -35.63 -4.40 4.63
C THR A 532 -35.83 -4.92 6.05
N PRO A 533 -37.02 -4.75 6.68
CA PRO A 533 -37.28 -5.32 8.00
C PRO A 533 -37.29 -6.86 7.91
N LEU A 534 -36.50 -7.52 8.76
CA LEU A 534 -36.52 -8.97 8.90
C LEU A 534 -37.92 -9.42 9.32
N LYS A 535 -38.64 -10.05 8.40
CA LYS A 535 -39.96 -10.63 8.68
C LYS A 535 -39.78 -11.80 9.65
N PRO A 536 -40.48 -11.85 10.81
CA PRO A 536 -40.52 -13.06 11.60
C PRO A 536 -41.19 -14.20 10.80
N PRO A 537 -40.85 -15.47 11.06
CA PRO A 537 -41.52 -16.59 10.41
C PRO A 537 -43.03 -16.59 10.74
N PRO A 538 -43.88 -17.12 9.85
CA PRO A 538 -45.33 -17.14 10.06
C PRO A 538 -45.69 -18.05 11.25
N THR A 539 -45.95 -17.44 12.41
CA THR A 539 -46.38 -18.17 13.61
C THR A 539 -47.77 -18.79 13.41
N MET A 540 -47.98 -19.96 14.01
CA MET A 540 -49.12 -20.84 13.78
C MET A 540 -50.43 -20.35 14.46
N TRP A 541 -50.77 -19.07 14.31
CA TRP A 541 -51.93 -18.43 14.93
C TRP A 541 -52.83 -17.65 13.95
N GLY A 542 -52.45 -17.56 12.68
CA GLY A 542 -53.21 -16.84 11.64
C GLY A 542 -54.51 -17.52 11.16
N MET A 543 -54.82 -18.73 11.63
CA MET A 543 -56.00 -19.51 11.20
C MET A 543 -56.98 -19.79 12.34
N ILE A 544 -57.79 -18.78 12.70
CA ILE A 544 -59.21 -18.95 13.07
C ILE A 544 -59.95 -17.60 12.93
N LYS A 545 -60.98 -17.63 12.06
CA LYS A 545 -62.24 -16.85 11.94
C LYS A 545 -62.44 -15.63 12.89
N THR A 546 -63.10 -14.53 12.48
CA THR A 546 -64.30 -14.48 11.61
C THR A 546 -64.55 -13.10 10.97
N LYS A 547 -65.33 -13.07 9.88
CA LYS A 547 -65.86 -11.85 9.23
C LYS A 547 -66.80 -11.04 10.13
N GLN A 548 -66.67 -9.71 10.12
CA GLN A 548 -67.77 -8.73 10.04
C GLN A 548 -67.29 -7.53 9.18
N GLY A 549 -68.20 -6.69 8.66
CA GLY A 549 -67.80 -5.54 7.84
C GLY A 549 -68.95 -4.59 7.44
N LYS A 550 -68.58 -3.35 7.11
CA LYS A 550 -69.32 -2.22 6.49
C LYS A 550 -68.41 -0.96 6.57
N GLN A 551 -68.64 0.19 5.91
CA GLN A 551 -69.10 0.54 4.55
C GLN A 551 -69.12 2.10 4.44
N GLY A 552 -68.67 2.68 3.31
CA GLY A 552 -68.57 4.14 3.06
C GLY A 552 -67.10 4.57 2.86
N ASN A 553 -66.73 5.31 1.81
CA ASN A 553 -67.04 6.71 1.45
C ASN A 553 -66.37 7.72 2.40
N ASP A 554 -65.81 8.84 1.93
CA ASP A 554 -65.36 9.27 0.58
C ASP A 554 -64.55 10.57 0.78
N ASP A 555 -63.63 10.91 -0.14
CA ASP A 555 -63.41 12.30 -0.61
C ASP A 555 -62.25 12.39 -1.63
N GLN A 556 -62.38 13.30 -2.60
CA GLN A 556 -61.37 13.62 -3.62
C GLN A 556 -61.15 15.13 -3.74
N ALA A 557 -59.93 15.54 -4.07
CA ALA A 557 -59.65 16.81 -4.75
C ALA A 557 -58.42 16.68 -5.67
N GLN A 558 -58.43 17.37 -6.80
CA GLN A 558 -57.37 17.40 -7.80
C GLN A 558 -57.03 18.86 -8.15
N ASP A 559 -55.81 19.12 -8.65
CA ASP A 559 -55.53 20.00 -9.82
C ASP A 559 -54.00 20.01 -10.14
N THR A 560 -53.57 19.55 -11.32
CA THR A 560 -53.15 20.30 -12.54
C THR A 560 -51.96 21.27 -12.36
N ARG A 561 -50.80 21.13 -13.04
CA ARG A 561 -50.47 21.39 -14.48
C ARG A 561 -50.65 22.87 -14.91
N ALA A 562 -49.79 23.51 -15.74
CA ALA A 562 -48.51 23.14 -16.40
C ALA A 562 -47.83 24.36 -17.12
N THR A 563 -46.56 24.23 -17.58
CA THR A 563 -45.92 24.91 -18.78
C THR A 563 -45.81 26.47 -18.76
N THR A 564 -45.08 27.29 -19.57
CA THR A 564 -44.06 27.28 -20.71
C THR A 564 -43.59 28.77 -20.91
N ALA A 565 -42.53 29.22 -21.62
CA ALA A 565 -41.36 28.68 -22.37
C ALA A 565 -40.31 29.83 -22.64
N ASP A 566 -39.50 29.72 -23.72
CA ASP A 566 -38.35 30.56 -24.17
C ASP A 566 -38.62 32.02 -24.61
N ALA A 567 -37.57 32.87 -24.63
CA ALA A 567 -37.00 33.51 -25.84
C ALA A 567 -35.99 34.68 -25.57
N SER A 568 -35.04 34.92 -26.48
CA SER A 568 -34.08 36.05 -26.48
C SER A 568 -34.57 37.27 -27.30
N PRO A 569 -33.93 38.45 -27.17
CA PRO A 569 -33.27 39.04 -28.36
C PRO A 569 -31.95 39.81 -28.05
N SER A 570 -31.43 40.56 -29.02
CA SER A 570 -30.04 41.06 -29.10
C SER A 570 -29.87 42.59 -29.09
N SER A 571 -28.64 43.02 -28.74
CA SER A 571 -27.88 44.17 -29.29
C SER A 571 -28.50 45.59 -29.36
N SER A 572 -27.87 46.57 -28.69
CA SER A 572 -27.36 47.82 -29.31
C SER A 572 -26.69 48.75 -28.27
N SER A 573 -26.15 49.90 -28.71
CA SER A 573 -25.17 50.74 -27.98
C SER A 573 -25.69 52.13 -27.58
N SER A 574 -25.13 52.70 -26.51
CA SER A 574 -25.10 54.15 -26.23
C SER A 574 -23.97 54.51 -25.24
N SER A 575 -23.46 55.75 -25.28
CA SER A 575 -22.16 56.13 -24.68
C SER A 575 -22.12 57.52 -24.03
N SER A 576 -21.50 57.61 -22.84
CA SER A 576 -20.99 58.86 -22.20
C SER A 576 -20.07 58.46 -21.01
N SER A 577 -18.76 58.76 -20.94
CA SER A 577 -18.12 60.05 -20.60
C SER A 577 -18.66 60.70 -19.30
N SER A 578 -17.87 61.08 -18.29
CA SER A 578 -16.41 61.02 -18.01
C SER A 578 -16.22 61.03 -16.46
N THR A 579 -15.06 60.84 -15.82
CA THR A 579 -13.77 61.58 -15.95
C THR A 579 -12.63 60.80 -15.26
N THR A 580 -11.41 61.00 -15.72
CA THR A 580 -10.18 60.30 -15.28
C THR A 580 -9.69 60.70 -13.87
N ASN A 581 -9.05 59.75 -13.18
CA ASN A 581 -7.84 60.03 -12.41
C ASN A 581 -6.88 58.84 -12.57
N GLN A 582 -5.61 59.09 -12.87
CA GLN A 582 -4.65 58.03 -13.23
C GLN A 582 -3.75 57.66 -12.04
N THR A 583 -3.69 56.36 -11.74
CA THR A 583 -2.52 55.73 -11.12
C THR A 583 -2.11 54.52 -11.98
N THR A 584 -0.81 54.34 -12.18
CA THR A 584 -0.27 53.47 -13.22
C THR A 584 -0.25 51.99 -12.81
N SER A 585 -1.30 51.24 -13.13
CA SER A 585 -1.28 49.77 -13.06
C SER A 585 -0.59 49.18 -14.30
N THR A 586 0.67 48.78 -14.17
CA THR A 586 1.28 47.88 -15.15
C THR A 586 0.61 46.52 -15.03
N SER A 587 -0.03 46.05 -16.11
CA SER A 587 -0.67 44.74 -16.16
C SER A 587 0.40 43.64 -16.12
N ARG A 588 0.76 43.17 -14.93
CA ARG A 588 1.66 42.01 -14.77
C ARG A 588 1.02 40.81 -15.46
N SER A 589 1.67 40.32 -16.52
CA SER A 589 1.34 39.04 -17.13
C SER A 589 1.40 37.93 -16.08
N ARG A 590 0.49 36.96 -16.16
CA ARG A 590 0.53 35.76 -15.31
C ARG A 590 1.94 35.13 -15.33
N PRO A 591 2.55 34.81 -14.16
CA PRO A 591 3.84 34.13 -14.10
C PRO A 591 3.81 32.79 -14.83
N ALA A 592 4.91 32.43 -15.51
CA ALA A 592 4.94 31.29 -16.44
C ALA A 592 4.64 29.92 -15.81
N HIS A 593 4.88 29.78 -14.49
CA HIS A 593 4.64 28.57 -13.72
C HIS A 593 3.18 28.39 -13.27
N HIS A 594 2.35 29.44 -13.34
CA HIS A 594 0.91 29.31 -13.13
C HIS A 594 0.26 28.79 -14.42
N ALA A 595 -0.48 27.69 -14.32
CA ALA A 595 -1.21 27.11 -15.45
C ALA A 595 -2.54 27.86 -15.71
N ASN A 596 -3.19 28.38 -14.67
CA ASN A 596 -4.42 29.18 -14.74
C ASN A 596 -4.27 30.56 -14.06
N ASP A 597 -5.19 31.49 -14.32
CA ASP A 597 -5.16 32.83 -13.74
C ASP A 597 -5.69 32.89 -12.28
N SER A 598 -6.24 31.78 -11.77
CA SER A 598 -6.81 31.64 -10.43
C SER A 598 -5.82 31.16 -9.35
N LYS A 599 -4.52 31.10 -9.66
CA LYS A 599 -3.46 30.59 -8.76
C LYS A 599 -3.76 29.21 -8.14
N SER A 600 -4.47 28.35 -8.87
CA SER A 600 -4.94 27.05 -8.38
C SER A 600 -4.49 25.87 -9.25
N SER A 601 -3.63 26.13 -10.23
CA SER A 601 -2.94 25.10 -11.00
C SER A 601 -1.58 25.61 -11.45
N PHE A 602 -0.58 24.75 -11.35
CA PHE A 602 0.84 25.03 -11.54
C PHE A 602 1.46 24.04 -12.51
N LYS A 603 2.54 24.45 -13.16
CA LYS A 603 3.31 23.67 -14.12
C LYS A 603 4.76 24.12 -14.12
N ASN A 604 5.68 23.21 -14.43
CA ASN A 604 7.06 23.62 -14.62
C ASN A 604 7.22 24.42 -15.94
N PRO A 605 7.92 25.58 -15.96
CA PRO A 605 8.08 26.40 -17.15
C PRO A 605 9.32 26.04 -18.01
N TRP A 606 10.25 25.21 -17.52
CA TRP A 606 11.54 24.98 -18.19
C TRP A 606 11.54 23.77 -19.14
N PRO A 607 12.23 23.84 -20.31
CA PRO A 607 12.39 22.69 -21.21
C PRO A 607 13.06 21.47 -20.55
N SER A 608 13.88 21.69 -19.52
CA SER A 608 14.52 20.66 -18.71
C SER A 608 13.54 19.79 -17.90
N ALA A 609 12.32 20.27 -17.64
CA ALA A 609 11.24 19.48 -17.02
C ALA A 609 10.33 18.75 -18.04
N SER A 610 10.58 18.91 -19.35
CA SER A 610 9.76 18.29 -20.40
C SER A 610 10.11 16.81 -20.57
N ALA A 611 9.10 15.93 -20.55
CA ALA A 611 9.28 14.48 -20.63
C ALA A 611 10.23 14.02 -21.78
N PRO A 612 10.99 12.92 -21.57
CA PRO A 612 11.79 12.31 -22.63
C PRO A 612 10.89 11.82 -23.78
N SER A 613 11.37 11.92 -25.01
CA SER A 613 10.68 11.39 -26.18
C SER A 613 10.81 9.87 -26.24
N LEU A 614 9.89 9.21 -26.95
CA LEU A 614 9.90 7.76 -27.10
C LEU A 614 11.21 7.24 -27.70
N SER A 615 11.84 8.00 -28.61
CA SER A 615 13.14 7.72 -29.19
C SER A 615 14.30 7.85 -28.20
N GLU A 616 14.24 8.82 -27.29
CA GLU A 616 15.26 8.98 -26.22
C GLU A 616 15.13 7.83 -25.22
N MET A 617 13.92 7.48 -24.78
CA MET A 617 13.66 6.34 -23.88
C MET A 617 14.13 5.01 -24.50
N LEU A 618 13.84 4.75 -25.78
CA LEU A 618 14.27 3.52 -26.45
C LEU A 618 15.79 3.44 -26.71
N SER A 619 16.52 4.55 -26.55
CA SER A 619 17.99 4.57 -26.65
C SER A 619 18.70 4.30 -25.33
N GLY A 620 18.00 4.34 -24.19
CA GLY A 620 18.54 4.19 -22.82
C GLY A 620 18.69 2.74 -22.31
N GLY A 621 18.55 1.74 -23.19
CA GLY A 621 18.62 0.32 -22.81
C GLY A 621 17.40 -0.17 -22.01
N LEU A 622 17.51 -1.36 -21.42
CA LEU A 622 16.51 -1.87 -20.47
C LEU A 622 16.76 -1.25 -19.08
N PRO A 623 15.71 -0.90 -18.30
CA PRO A 623 15.85 -0.22 -17.01
C PRO A 623 16.31 -1.15 -15.87
N ILE A 624 17.03 -2.23 -16.18
CA ILE A 624 17.42 -3.30 -15.27
C ILE A 624 18.93 -3.49 -15.33
N GLY A 625 19.63 -3.01 -14.31
CA GLY A 625 21.01 -3.39 -14.02
C GLY A 625 21.08 -4.53 -12.99
N PHE A 626 22.30 -5.00 -12.75
CA PHE A 626 22.62 -5.80 -11.56
C PHE A 626 23.35 -4.91 -10.54
N PRO A 627 23.23 -5.18 -9.23
CA PRO A 627 24.03 -4.49 -8.22
C PRO A 627 25.52 -4.78 -8.41
N HIS A 628 26.36 -3.79 -8.10
CA HIS A 628 27.81 -4.02 -8.01
C HIS A 628 28.08 -4.98 -6.86
N ARG A 629 28.57 -6.19 -7.18
CA ARG A 629 29.02 -7.13 -6.15
C ARG A 629 30.16 -6.48 -5.37
N HIS A 630 30.18 -6.71 -4.05
CA HIS A 630 31.22 -6.22 -3.14
C HIS A 630 31.23 -4.68 -2.92
N LEU A 631 30.08 -3.99 -2.98
CA LEU A 631 29.97 -2.57 -2.57
C LEU A 631 30.51 -2.33 -1.15
N HIS A 632 30.26 -3.24 -0.20
CA HIS A 632 30.79 -3.19 1.17
C HIS A 632 32.33 -3.29 1.26
N GLU A 633 33.01 -3.73 0.20
CA GLU A 633 34.48 -3.82 0.10
C GLU A 633 35.07 -2.61 -0.65
N HIS A 634 34.25 -1.69 -1.15
CA HIS A 634 34.70 -0.51 -1.87
C HIS A 634 35.34 0.51 -0.91
N PRO A 635 36.53 1.08 -1.20
CA PRO A 635 37.24 1.95 -0.26
C PRO A 635 36.54 3.29 0.06
N ARG A 636 35.45 3.61 -0.65
CA ARG A 636 34.59 4.79 -0.42
C ARG A 636 33.23 4.45 0.22
N ALA A 637 32.95 3.18 0.49
CA ALA A 637 31.70 2.77 1.10
C ALA A 637 31.65 3.16 2.59
N ARG A 638 30.60 3.87 3.00
CA ARG A 638 30.37 4.30 4.38
C ARG A 638 28.92 4.05 4.77
N ALA A 639 28.65 3.11 5.67
CA ALA A 639 27.30 2.89 6.18
C ALA A 639 26.81 4.13 6.97
N LEU A 640 25.60 4.62 6.68
CA LEU A 640 24.98 5.70 7.44
C LEU A 640 24.59 5.22 8.84
N GLN A 641 25.04 5.93 9.85
CA GLN A 641 24.66 5.67 11.25
C GLN A 641 23.51 6.59 11.68
N VAL A 642 22.74 6.14 12.68
CA VAL A 642 21.78 6.96 13.41
C VAL A 642 22.43 7.33 14.75
N LEU A 643 22.66 8.61 14.96
CA LEU A 643 23.27 9.18 16.16
C LEU A 643 22.20 9.98 16.91
N LYS A 644 22.17 9.91 18.24
CA LYS A 644 21.35 10.85 19.01
C LYS A 644 21.97 12.25 18.88
N PRO A 645 21.21 13.31 18.50
CA PRO A 645 21.79 14.61 18.23
C PRO A 645 22.42 15.23 19.47
N ASP A 646 23.62 15.79 19.30
CA ASP A 646 24.34 16.60 20.28
C ASP A 646 24.02 18.10 20.17
N TRP A 647 23.24 18.48 19.15
CA TRP A 647 22.94 19.86 18.75
C TRP A 647 24.20 20.74 18.62
N GLY A 648 25.31 20.14 18.17
CA GLY A 648 26.59 20.78 17.95
C GLY A 648 27.48 20.93 19.19
N ALA A 649 27.04 20.47 20.37
CA ALA A 649 27.78 20.62 21.62
C ALA A 649 29.22 20.06 21.58
N ALA A 650 29.45 18.92 20.92
CA ALA A 650 30.79 18.35 20.79
C ALA A 650 31.69 19.24 19.91
N LYS A 651 31.21 19.63 18.73
CA LYS A 651 31.94 20.47 17.77
C LYS A 651 32.18 21.89 18.29
N LEU A 652 31.31 22.42 19.14
CA LEU A 652 31.53 23.68 19.87
C LEU A 652 32.52 23.52 21.04
N SER A 653 32.46 22.42 21.79
CA SER A 653 33.33 22.19 22.96
C SER A 653 34.82 22.11 22.63
N HIS A 654 35.18 21.60 21.44
CA HIS A 654 36.59 21.43 21.04
C HIS A 654 37.37 22.75 20.88
N GLY A 655 36.71 23.91 20.92
CA GLY A 655 37.37 25.22 21.03
C GLY A 655 37.75 25.64 22.47
N SER A 656 37.36 24.87 23.50
CA SER A 656 37.49 25.24 24.92
C SER A 656 38.00 24.09 25.79
N SER A 657 38.88 24.38 26.75
CA SER A 657 39.49 23.35 27.61
C SER A 657 38.47 22.62 28.50
N GLN A 658 38.73 21.33 28.73
CA GLN A 658 37.90 20.38 29.48
C GLN A 658 37.36 20.89 30.84
N THR A 659 36.04 20.74 31.06
CA THR A 659 35.42 20.29 32.32
C THR A 659 34.04 19.66 32.03
N HIS A 660 33.57 18.75 32.90
CA HIS A 660 32.29 18.05 32.72
C HIS A 660 31.12 18.76 33.43
N THR A 661 30.25 19.42 32.65
CA THR A 661 28.83 19.65 32.99
C THR A 661 28.03 19.94 31.71
N PRO A 662 26.75 19.54 31.59
CA PRO A 662 25.92 19.90 30.44
C PRO A 662 25.44 21.36 30.51
N CYS A 663 25.38 22.02 29.34
CA CYS A 663 24.53 23.17 29.06
C CYS A 663 24.71 24.46 29.92
N GLU A 664 25.93 24.98 30.02
CA GLU A 664 26.15 26.43 30.24
C GLU A 664 27.33 26.95 29.37
N GLY A 665 27.08 27.96 28.53
CA GLY A 665 28.13 28.92 28.13
C GLY A 665 29.00 28.65 26.90
N MET A 666 28.55 27.88 25.90
CA MET A 666 29.28 27.74 24.62
C MET A 666 29.04 28.93 23.67
N ASN A 667 30.10 29.48 23.07
CA ASN A 667 29.97 30.61 22.15
C ASN A 667 29.51 30.16 20.74
N LYS A 668 28.23 30.39 20.42
CA LYS A 668 27.62 30.16 19.10
C LYS A 668 27.71 31.38 18.15
N GLN A 669 28.23 32.52 18.60
CA GLN A 669 28.19 33.76 17.82
C GLN A 669 29.00 33.64 16.52
N GLY A 670 28.39 34.00 15.38
CA GLY A 670 29.04 33.90 14.06
C GLY A 670 29.12 32.48 13.50
N LYS A 671 28.29 31.56 13.96
CA LYS A 671 28.19 30.17 13.46
C LYS A 671 26.74 29.80 13.15
N LEU A 672 26.49 29.12 12.04
CA LEU A 672 25.23 28.43 11.76
C LEU A 672 25.36 26.95 12.15
N LEU A 673 24.31 26.38 12.71
CA LEU A 673 24.24 24.94 12.98
C LEU A 673 23.18 24.30 12.07
N GLY A 674 23.50 23.14 11.51
CA GLY A 674 22.59 22.36 10.66
C GLY A 674 22.66 20.88 10.99
N THR A 675 21.54 20.29 11.37
CA THR A 675 21.42 18.87 11.75
C THR A 675 20.53 18.16 10.73
N TRP A 676 21.03 17.08 10.11
CA TRP A 676 20.21 16.24 9.24
C TRP A 676 19.46 15.20 10.08
N LEU A 677 18.13 15.21 10.04
CA LEU A 677 17.27 14.32 10.84
C LEU A 677 16.75 13.11 10.05
N GLY A 678 17.30 12.88 8.85
CA GLY A 678 17.03 11.75 7.99
C GLY A 678 15.90 12.00 6.97
N HIS A 679 16.11 11.47 5.76
CA HIS A 679 15.32 11.79 4.57
C HIS A 679 15.32 13.28 4.25
N ALA A 680 14.17 13.92 4.05
CA ALA A 680 14.05 15.36 3.84
C ALA A 680 14.33 16.19 5.11
N SER A 681 14.08 15.63 6.29
CA SER A 681 14.07 16.37 7.56
C SER A 681 15.41 17.04 7.86
N ALA A 682 15.41 18.37 7.96
CA ALA A 682 16.55 19.15 8.43
C ALA A 682 16.12 20.10 9.56
N TRP A 683 17.03 20.33 10.52
CA TRP A 683 16.87 21.33 11.58
C TRP A 683 18.07 22.27 11.58
N CYS A 684 17.85 23.56 11.83
CA CYS A 684 18.92 24.55 11.90
C CYS A 684 18.76 25.49 13.09
N GLU A 685 19.88 25.95 13.62
CA GLU A 685 19.94 27.05 14.58
C GLU A 685 20.64 28.24 13.95
N VAL A 686 19.97 29.40 14.00
CA VAL A 686 20.50 30.69 13.54
C VAL A 686 20.71 31.59 14.76
N PRO A 687 21.93 31.68 15.31
CA PRO A 687 22.25 32.60 16.39
C PRO A 687 22.06 34.06 15.95
N LEU A 688 21.29 34.80 16.74
CA LEU A 688 21.08 36.23 16.56
C LEU A 688 22.31 37.00 17.06
N VAL A 689 22.49 38.20 16.51
CA VAL A 689 23.42 39.17 17.10
C VAL A 689 22.66 39.95 18.16
N ASP A 690 22.97 39.65 19.42
CA ASP A 690 22.58 40.43 20.59
C ASP A 690 23.65 41.50 20.89
N GLY A 691 23.23 42.67 21.36
CA GLY A 691 24.14 43.72 21.82
C GLY A 691 24.90 43.28 23.08
N GLU A 692 26.10 43.83 23.31
CA GLU A 692 26.81 43.59 24.56
C GLU A 692 26.01 44.12 25.78
N ARG A 693 26.05 43.54 26.98
CA ARG A 693 27.08 42.62 27.53
C ARG A 693 26.56 41.75 28.69
N GLY A 694 26.53 40.43 28.51
CA GLY A 694 26.76 39.43 29.56
C GLY A 694 25.56 38.86 30.36
N LYS A 695 25.69 37.56 30.68
CA LYS A 695 24.83 36.71 31.56
C LYS A 695 23.50 36.14 31.01
N ALA A 696 23.16 36.37 29.75
CA ALA A 696 22.19 35.52 29.04
C ALA A 696 22.92 34.59 28.07
N GLU A 697 22.33 33.43 27.73
CA GLU A 697 22.75 32.68 26.53
C GLU A 697 22.39 33.49 25.27
N PRO A 698 23.21 33.45 24.20
CA PRO A 698 22.92 34.18 22.97
C PRO A 698 21.62 33.66 22.34
N ARG A 699 20.70 34.57 21.99
CA ARG A 699 19.42 34.19 21.39
C ARG A 699 19.64 33.53 20.02
N SER A 700 18.79 32.57 19.67
CA SER A 700 18.85 31.88 18.39
C SER A 700 17.46 31.49 17.91
N VAL A 701 17.25 31.52 16.59
CA VAL A 701 16.00 31.10 15.95
C VAL A 701 16.17 29.70 15.36
N LYS A 702 15.22 28.82 15.63
CA LYS A 702 15.29 27.39 15.34
C LYS A 702 14.33 27.03 14.21
N LEU A 703 14.89 26.52 13.13
CA LEU A 703 14.21 26.30 11.86
C LEU A 703 14.08 24.80 11.61
N SER A 704 12.92 24.34 11.12
CA SER A 704 12.73 22.96 10.68
C SER A 704 12.25 22.94 9.23
N PHE A 705 12.92 22.17 8.38
CA PHE A 705 12.57 21.97 6.98
C PHE A 705 12.04 20.54 6.79
N ASP A 706 10.91 20.42 6.10
CA ASP A 706 10.25 19.17 5.72
C ASP A 706 10.24 18.08 6.83
N PRO A 707 9.68 18.39 8.02
CA PRO A 707 9.75 17.51 9.18
C PRO A 707 8.97 16.21 8.94
N ILE A 708 9.71 15.12 8.73
CA ILE A 708 9.24 13.74 8.83
C ILE A 708 10.05 12.97 9.87
N PHE A 709 9.40 12.71 11.02
CA PHE A 709 9.88 11.87 12.12
C PHE A 709 9.25 10.48 12.09
N SER A 710 8.14 10.31 11.36
CA SER A 710 7.41 9.04 11.24
C SER A 710 8.24 7.91 10.66
N GLY A 711 7.98 6.69 11.15
CA GLY A 711 8.56 5.43 10.66
C GLY A 711 8.00 4.92 9.32
N ARG A 712 7.07 5.66 8.70
CA ARG A 712 6.60 5.47 7.32
C ARG A 712 6.40 6.82 6.65
N ALA A 713 6.55 6.86 5.33
CA ALA A 713 6.20 8.00 4.50
C ALA A 713 4.94 7.69 3.67
N GLY A 714 3.78 8.18 4.09
CA GLY A 714 2.52 7.94 3.38
C GLY A 714 1.32 8.69 3.97
N PRO A 715 0.10 8.48 3.42
CA PRO A 715 -1.12 9.16 3.87
C PRO A 715 -1.53 8.83 5.31
N THR A 716 -0.99 7.76 5.88
CA THR A 716 -1.12 7.37 7.29
C THR A 716 0.17 6.73 7.77
N ALA A 717 0.38 6.68 9.09
CA ALA A 717 1.50 5.98 9.73
C ALA A 717 1.57 4.45 9.47
N TYR A 718 0.62 3.88 8.73
CA TYR A 718 0.55 2.46 8.36
C TYR A 718 0.76 2.21 6.86
N THR A 719 0.94 3.26 6.05
CA THR A 719 0.96 3.19 4.57
C THR A 719 2.23 3.82 4.00
N GLY A 720 2.66 3.35 2.82
CA GLY A 720 3.90 3.81 2.18
C GLY A 720 5.15 3.14 2.74
N PRO A 721 6.34 3.41 2.16
CA PRO A 721 7.59 2.76 2.53
C PRO A 721 7.92 2.89 4.02
N THR A 722 8.43 1.81 4.60
CA THR A 722 8.97 1.78 5.96
C THR A 722 10.32 2.51 6.00
N ARG A 723 10.58 3.25 7.07
CA ARG A 723 11.89 3.81 7.37
C ARG A 723 12.82 2.68 7.83
N LEU A 724 13.92 2.46 7.11
CA LEU A 724 14.95 1.46 7.42
C LEU A 724 15.96 1.95 8.48
N LYS A 725 16.23 3.26 8.52
CA LYS A 725 17.10 3.91 9.51
C LYS A 725 16.28 4.94 10.29
N ASP A 726 16.02 4.62 11.56
CA ASP A 726 15.14 5.38 12.46
C ASP A 726 15.44 6.88 12.51
N SER A 727 14.42 7.67 12.89
CA SER A 727 14.63 9.09 13.16
C SER A 727 15.52 9.25 14.41
N PRO A 728 16.56 10.10 14.37
CA PRO A 728 17.59 10.18 15.43
C PRO A 728 17.07 10.76 16.76
N CYS A 729 15.89 11.37 16.72
CA CYS A 729 15.15 11.89 17.86
C CYS A 729 13.65 11.92 17.52
N GLN A 730 12.80 12.38 18.43
CA GLN A 730 11.40 12.75 18.13
C GLN A 730 11.17 14.27 18.31
N VAL A 731 9.97 14.75 17.93
CA VAL A 731 9.66 16.19 17.91
C VAL A 731 9.76 16.83 19.31
N ASP A 732 9.41 16.09 20.37
CA ASP A 732 9.51 16.51 21.76
C ASP A 732 10.96 16.65 22.25
N GLU A 733 11.91 16.00 21.58
CA GLU A 733 13.35 16.07 21.87
C GLU A 733 14.10 17.20 21.13
N LEU A 734 13.41 17.99 20.28
CA LEU A 734 14.02 19.11 19.58
C LEU A 734 14.37 20.25 20.58
N PRO A 735 15.46 21.02 20.36
CA PRO A 735 15.79 22.17 21.21
C PRO A 735 14.80 23.35 21.08
N GLY A 736 13.81 23.24 20.18
CA GLY A 736 12.83 24.25 19.83
C GLY A 736 12.54 24.27 18.32
N CYS A 737 11.39 24.82 17.96
CA CYS A 737 11.00 25.07 16.58
C CYS A 737 10.22 26.39 16.50
N ASP A 738 10.80 27.41 15.87
CA ASP A 738 10.20 28.75 15.75
C ASP A 738 9.57 28.96 14.36
N ALA A 739 10.13 28.29 13.34
CA ALA A 739 9.61 28.30 11.98
C ALA A 739 9.74 26.91 11.31
N VAL A 740 8.64 26.46 10.69
CA VAL A 740 8.55 25.25 9.88
C VAL A 740 8.45 25.66 8.40
N PHE A 741 9.23 25.01 7.55
CA PHE A 741 9.27 25.23 6.11
C PHE A 741 8.91 23.94 5.38
N ILE A 742 7.89 24.00 4.52
CA ILE A 742 7.44 22.86 3.71
C ILE A 742 7.80 23.14 2.26
N SER A 743 8.60 22.28 1.62
CA SER A 743 8.93 22.42 0.19
C SER A 743 7.76 22.05 -0.70
N HIS A 744 6.95 21.06 -0.32
CA HIS A 744 5.82 20.57 -1.11
C HIS A 744 4.87 19.63 -0.35
N ASN A 745 3.86 19.07 -1.05
CA ASN A 745 2.73 18.35 -0.45
C ASN A 745 2.84 16.82 -0.41
N HIS A 746 3.96 16.22 -0.82
CA HIS A 746 4.13 14.76 -0.85
C HIS A 746 4.43 14.20 0.55
N TYR A 747 4.16 12.91 0.78
CA TYR A 747 4.05 12.36 2.14
C TYR A 747 5.37 12.18 2.90
N ASP A 748 6.50 12.26 2.19
CA ASP A 748 7.86 12.17 2.73
C ASP A 748 8.49 13.56 3.00
N HIS A 749 7.77 14.65 2.69
CA HIS A 749 8.10 16.03 3.06
C HIS A 749 7.00 16.70 3.91
N LEU A 750 5.74 16.25 3.78
CA LEU A 750 4.57 16.74 4.52
C LEU A 750 3.87 15.60 5.27
N ASP A 751 4.55 15.10 6.31
CA ASP A 751 3.99 14.13 7.26
C ASP A 751 2.96 14.78 8.20
N LEU A 752 1.76 14.19 8.26
CA LEU A 752 0.70 14.63 9.16
C LEU A 752 1.10 14.51 10.64
N SER A 753 1.71 13.40 11.03
CA SER A 753 1.99 13.11 12.44
C SER A 753 3.08 14.04 13.00
N SER A 754 4.14 14.29 12.22
CA SER A 754 5.18 15.25 12.57
C SER A 754 4.64 16.67 12.71
N ILE A 755 3.78 17.14 11.79
CA ILE A 755 3.19 18.48 11.86
C ILE A 755 2.24 18.62 13.05
N GLN A 756 1.43 17.61 13.36
CA GLN A 756 0.57 17.63 14.55
C GLN A 756 1.40 17.71 15.84
N ALA A 757 2.49 16.94 15.95
CA ALA A 757 3.39 17.01 17.10
C ALA A 757 4.08 18.38 17.22
N VAL A 758 4.44 19.05 16.11
CA VAL A 758 5.01 20.42 16.17
C VAL A 758 3.95 21.45 16.58
N ILE A 759 2.70 21.33 16.11
CA ILE A 759 1.59 22.20 16.55
C ILE A 759 1.33 22.06 18.07
N GLU A 760 1.42 20.84 18.61
CA GLU A 760 1.21 20.55 20.03
C GLU A 760 2.38 20.99 20.91
N GLN A 761 3.62 20.62 20.56
CA GLN A 761 4.83 20.89 21.35
C GLN A 761 5.32 22.35 21.21
N TYR A 762 5.18 22.94 20.02
CA TYR A 762 5.65 24.29 19.69
C TYR A 762 4.50 25.14 19.12
N PRO A 763 3.45 25.45 19.90
CA PRO A 763 2.27 26.16 19.41
C PRO A 763 2.55 27.58 18.87
N LYS A 764 3.74 28.13 19.17
CA LYS A 764 4.25 29.41 18.67
C LYS A 764 4.83 29.35 17.24
N SER A 765 5.14 28.17 16.68
CA SER A 765 5.84 28.07 15.39
C SER A 765 5.05 28.74 14.25
N HIS A 766 5.76 29.38 13.33
CA HIS A 766 5.22 29.86 12.07
C HIS A 766 5.41 28.84 10.95
N TYR A 767 4.46 28.76 10.02
CA TYR A 767 4.41 27.73 8.98
C TYR A 767 4.52 28.38 7.60
N PHE A 768 5.66 28.17 6.93
CA PHE A 768 5.97 28.70 5.60
C PHE A 768 5.75 27.62 4.56
N ILE A 769 4.78 27.86 3.66
CA ILE A 769 4.25 26.83 2.77
C ILE A 769 4.01 27.38 1.36
N PRO A 770 4.17 26.58 0.30
CA PRO A 770 3.87 26.98 -1.06
C PRO A 770 2.35 26.95 -1.34
N LEU A 771 1.91 27.76 -2.30
CA LEU A 771 0.51 27.88 -2.74
C LEU A 771 -0.22 26.53 -2.88
N GLY A 772 -1.46 26.50 -2.41
CA GLY A 772 -2.37 25.34 -2.45
C GLY A 772 -2.40 24.54 -1.14
N ASN A 773 -1.46 24.77 -0.24
CA ASN A 773 -1.33 24.01 1.02
C ASN A 773 -2.04 24.66 2.22
N ARG A 774 -2.46 25.94 2.14
CA ARG A 774 -3.07 26.65 3.28
C ARG A 774 -4.30 25.95 3.85
N LYS A 775 -5.16 25.36 2.99
CA LYS A 775 -6.31 24.61 3.48
C LYS A 775 -5.89 23.42 4.34
N TRP A 776 -4.86 22.66 3.94
CA TRP A 776 -4.41 21.51 4.72
C TRP A 776 -3.88 21.92 6.09
N PHE A 777 -3.10 23.01 6.18
CA PHE A 777 -2.62 23.53 7.47
C PHE A 777 -3.72 24.07 8.38
N LEU A 778 -4.78 24.67 7.82
CA LEU A 778 -5.97 25.04 8.60
C LEU A 778 -6.75 23.81 9.07
N ASP A 779 -6.87 22.78 8.22
CA ASP A 779 -7.56 21.52 8.56
C ASP A 779 -6.79 20.68 9.59
N THR A 780 -5.47 20.82 9.71
CA THR A 780 -4.64 20.17 10.75
C THR A 780 -4.55 20.95 12.07
N GLY A 781 -5.11 22.16 12.13
CA GLY A 781 -5.19 22.97 13.35
C GLY A 781 -4.07 24.00 13.56
N ALA A 782 -3.24 24.28 12.54
CA ALA A 782 -2.23 25.34 12.65
C ALA A 782 -2.90 26.74 12.72
N PRO A 783 -2.44 27.67 13.58
CA PRO A 783 -3.06 28.99 13.73
C PRO A 783 -3.06 29.82 12.43
N GLN A 784 -4.21 30.37 12.04
CA GLN A 784 -4.38 31.07 10.75
C GLN A 784 -3.45 32.27 10.56
N ASP A 785 -3.10 32.95 11.65
CA ASP A 785 -2.14 34.06 11.75
C ASP A 785 -0.68 33.61 11.59
N ARG A 786 -0.39 32.32 11.84
CA ARG A 786 0.96 31.74 11.75
C ARG A 786 1.26 31.05 10.42
N ILE A 787 0.24 30.80 9.59
CA ILE A 787 0.40 30.20 8.26
C ILE A 787 0.72 31.29 7.21
N HIS A 788 1.93 31.24 6.64
CA HIS A 788 2.40 32.08 5.54
C HIS A 788 2.42 31.26 4.24
N GLU A 789 1.43 31.49 3.36
CA GLU A 789 1.35 30.81 2.06
C GLU A 789 1.97 31.69 0.96
N MET A 790 2.91 31.14 0.18
CA MET A 790 3.82 31.91 -0.66
C MET A 790 3.92 31.38 -2.11
N ASP A 791 4.07 32.30 -3.06
CA ASP A 791 4.34 32.02 -4.48
C ASP A 791 5.87 32.02 -4.74
N TRP A 792 6.30 31.55 -5.92
CA TRP A 792 7.72 31.61 -6.29
C TRP A 792 8.23 33.06 -6.34
N TRP A 793 9.37 33.27 -5.69
CA TRP A 793 10.04 34.55 -5.44
C TRP A 793 9.34 35.50 -4.46
N ASP A 794 8.24 35.10 -3.81
CA ASP A 794 7.70 35.86 -2.69
C ASP A 794 8.68 35.87 -1.50
N LYS A 795 8.67 36.98 -0.76
CA LYS A 795 9.57 37.26 0.37
C LYS A 795 8.77 37.67 1.59
N LYS A 796 9.06 37.08 2.75
CA LYS A 796 8.54 37.49 4.06
C LYS A 796 9.72 37.80 4.96
N GLU A 797 9.79 39.05 5.43
CA GLU A 797 10.68 39.42 6.53
C GLU A 797 10.04 39.03 7.86
N PHE A 798 10.87 38.63 8.80
CA PHE A 798 10.47 38.02 10.06
C PHE A 798 11.37 38.55 11.18
N CYS A 799 10.76 39.28 12.11
CA CYS A 799 11.44 39.87 13.25
C CYS A 799 11.39 38.90 14.45
N PRO A 800 12.48 38.70 15.22
CA PRO A 800 12.48 37.82 16.41
C PRO A 800 11.38 38.14 17.43
N GLU A 801 10.91 39.38 17.47
CA GLU A 801 9.80 39.84 18.30
C GLU A 801 8.45 39.17 17.93
N GLU A 802 8.26 38.72 16.68
CA GLU A 802 7.01 38.06 16.22
C GLU A 802 6.74 36.73 16.95
N ILE A 803 7.80 36.02 17.38
CA ILE A 803 7.74 34.77 18.18
C ILE A 803 7.80 35.01 19.70
N GLY A 804 7.88 36.28 20.10
CA GLY A 804 7.88 36.68 21.51
C GLY A 804 9.23 36.53 22.20
N TYR A 805 10.35 36.75 21.49
CA TYR A 805 11.53 37.30 22.13
C TYR A 805 11.24 38.76 22.53
N GLU A 806 11.59 39.16 23.75
CA GLU A 806 11.43 40.56 24.16
C GLU A 806 12.39 41.45 23.36
N ALA A 807 11.86 42.58 22.87
CA ALA A 807 12.68 43.61 22.23
C ALA A 807 13.66 44.18 23.28
N ASP A 808 14.94 44.33 22.89
CA ASP A 808 16.00 44.69 23.84
C ASP A 808 15.76 46.09 24.46
N PRO A 809 15.49 46.19 25.77
CA PRO A 809 15.18 47.45 26.44
C PRO A 809 16.39 48.38 26.58
N SER A 810 17.60 47.93 26.23
CA SER A 810 18.83 48.76 26.26
C SER A 810 18.95 49.72 25.08
N GLY A 811 18.16 49.52 24.01
CA GLY A 811 18.25 50.34 22.79
C GLY A 811 19.46 49.96 21.91
N ALA A 812 19.65 48.66 21.68
CA ALA A 812 20.77 48.12 20.92
C ALA A 812 20.98 48.81 19.56
N GLN A 813 22.25 49.13 19.24
CA GLN A 813 22.63 49.75 17.96
C GLN A 813 22.52 48.79 16.76
N GLU A 814 22.43 47.48 17.00
CA GLU A 814 22.29 46.43 15.99
C GLU A 814 21.01 45.62 16.23
N THR A 815 20.24 45.34 15.18
CA THR A 815 19.04 44.48 15.26
C THR A 815 19.10 43.36 14.21
N SER A 816 18.79 42.13 14.63
CA SER A 816 18.75 40.97 13.74
C SER A 816 17.38 40.82 13.09
N ARG A 817 17.34 40.58 11.77
CA ARG A 817 16.12 40.21 11.02
C ARG A 817 16.39 38.98 10.17
N LEU A 818 15.37 38.12 10.04
CA LEU A 818 15.38 37.03 9.08
C LEU A 818 14.54 37.40 7.86
N ARG A 819 14.96 36.92 6.68
CA ARG A 819 14.13 36.95 5.47
C ARG A 819 13.99 35.55 4.92
N PHE A 820 12.76 35.12 4.76
CA PHE A 820 12.40 33.85 4.14
C PHE A 820 11.90 34.10 2.73
N THR A 821 12.42 33.35 1.76
CA THR A 821 12.05 33.44 0.35
C THR A 821 11.65 32.07 -0.17
N CYS A 822 10.45 31.96 -0.74
CA CYS A 822 10.04 30.80 -1.51
C CYS A 822 10.75 30.86 -2.87
N VAL A 823 11.58 29.87 -3.21
CA VAL A 823 12.33 29.82 -4.48
C VAL A 823 11.91 28.61 -5.32
N PRO A 824 12.06 28.64 -6.66
CA PRO A 824 11.55 27.55 -7.48
C PRO A 824 12.32 26.23 -7.32
N SER A 825 11.62 25.13 -7.57
CA SER A 825 12.21 23.80 -7.79
C SER A 825 11.79 23.22 -9.15
N GLN A 826 12.53 22.24 -9.66
CA GLN A 826 12.20 21.52 -10.89
C GLN A 826 11.50 20.19 -10.58
N HIS A 827 10.22 20.29 -10.17
CA HIS A 827 9.31 19.15 -10.07
C HIS A 827 7.94 19.49 -10.68
N ASN A 828 7.07 18.47 -10.81
CA ASN A 828 5.65 18.60 -11.09
C ASN A 828 4.84 18.18 -9.86
N SER A 829 3.80 18.93 -9.47
CA SER A 829 3.14 18.71 -8.19
C SER A 829 2.08 17.62 -8.17
N GLY A 830 1.85 17.03 -6.99
CA GLY A 830 0.75 16.10 -6.69
C GLY A 830 1.02 15.25 -5.43
N ARG A 831 -0.01 15.02 -4.61
CA ARG A 831 -0.05 14.11 -3.45
C ARG A 831 -0.94 12.87 -3.72
N ALA A 832 -1.74 12.91 -4.77
CA ALA A 832 -2.62 11.84 -5.25
C ALA A 832 -2.73 11.89 -6.79
N ALA A 833 -3.27 10.84 -7.41
CA ALA A 833 -3.44 10.79 -8.87
C ALA A 833 -4.43 11.83 -9.45
N LEU A 834 -5.17 12.55 -8.59
CA LEU A 834 -6.22 13.52 -8.97
C LEU A 834 -5.89 14.98 -8.62
N ASP A 835 -4.81 15.23 -7.87
CA ASP A 835 -4.42 16.60 -7.46
C ASP A 835 -3.15 17.08 -8.19
N GLN A 836 -2.75 16.40 -9.27
CA GLN A 836 -1.55 16.79 -10.03
C GLN A 836 -1.66 18.22 -10.56
N GLY A 837 -0.61 19.00 -10.36
CA GLY A 837 -0.59 20.43 -10.67
C GLY A 837 -1.36 21.33 -9.69
N SER A 838 -2.03 20.83 -8.65
CA SER A 838 -2.91 21.66 -7.80
C SER A 838 -2.19 22.50 -6.74
N THR A 839 -0.99 22.06 -6.31
CA THR A 839 -0.13 22.76 -5.35
C THR A 839 1.14 23.25 -6.04
N LEU A 840 1.84 24.19 -5.41
CA LEU A 840 3.17 24.61 -5.83
C LEU A 840 4.23 23.79 -5.06
N TRP A 841 5.36 23.50 -5.72
CA TRP A 841 6.55 22.89 -5.11
C TRP A 841 7.68 23.93 -5.14
N CYS A 842 8.51 24.01 -4.10
CA CYS A 842 9.54 25.05 -3.96
C CYS A 842 10.74 24.59 -3.13
N GLY A 843 11.88 25.26 -3.32
CA GLY A 843 12.92 25.37 -2.30
C GLY A 843 12.69 26.57 -1.38
N TRP A 844 13.50 26.68 -0.34
CA TRP A 844 13.50 27.79 0.62
C TRP A 844 14.89 28.42 0.74
N VAL A 845 14.92 29.74 0.75
CA VAL A 845 16.11 30.54 1.09
C VAL A 845 15.83 31.28 2.40
N VAL A 846 16.75 31.16 3.35
CA VAL A 846 16.76 31.90 4.62
C VAL A 846 17.98 32.80 4.65
N GLU A 847 17.75 34.09 4.78
CA GLU A 847 18.81 35.11 4.93
C GLU A 847 18.76 35.71 6.33
N HIS A 848 19.90 35.82 7.00
CA HIS A 848 20.05 36.58 8.25
C HIS A 848 20.71 37.92 7.96
N PHE A 849 20.03 39.00 8.34
CA PHE A 849 20.54 40.37 8.26
C PHE A 849 20.71 40.96 9.65
N VAL A 850 21.73 41.78 9.81
CA VAL A 850 21.89 42.68 10.95
C VAL A 850 21.88 44.11 10.44
N HIS A 851 20.95 44.89 10.98
CA HIS A 851 20.73 46.30 10.70
C HIS A 851 21.39 47.11 11.82
N SER A 852 22.44 47.88 11.50
CA SER A 852 23.15 48.70 12.48
C SER A 852 23.05 50.20 12.20
N LEU A 853 22.85 51.00 13.25
CA LEU A 853 22.64 52.45 13.15
C LEU A 853 23.94 53.22 13.38
N ALA A 854 24.57 53.67 12.29
CA ALA A 854 25.73 54.55 12.36
C ALA A 854 25.31 56.01 12.57
N THR A 855 25.61 56.56 13.74
CA THR A 855 25.53 58.00 14.02
C THR A 855 26.75 58.72 13.45
N LYS A 856 26.55 59.57 12.44
CA LYS A 856 27.54 60.57 12.04
C LYS A 856 27.34 61.85 12.86
N ASP A 857 28.42 62.61 13.05
CA ASP A 857 28.39 63.94 13.66
C ASP A 857 27.64 64.94 12.76
N GLY A 858 26.30 64.95 12.85
CA GLY A 858 25.44 65.86 12.09
C GLY A 858 24.14 65.24 11.57
N ASP A 859 23.20 64.95 12.48
CA ASP A 859 21.74 64.83 12.25
C ASP A 859 21.25 63.89 11.12
N GLN A 860 22.11 62.98 10.64
CA GLN A 860 21.76 61.92 9.68
C GLN A 860 22.33 60.58 10.16
N SER A 861 21.46 59.73 10.69
CA SER A 861 21.76 58.32 10.89
C SER A 861 21.75 57.58 9.55
N THR A 862 22.75 56.73 9.31
CA THR A 862 22.75 55.79 8.19
C THR A 862 22.61 54.37 8.72
N GLU A 863 21.53 53.69 8.31
CA GLU A 863 21.31 52.27 8.56
C GLU A 863 22.22 51.45 7.63
N HIS A 864 23.03 50.57 8.21
CA HIS A 864 23.90 49.64 7.48
C HIS A 864 23.35 48.22 7.62
N ILE A 865 23.15 47.53 6.50
CA ILE A 865 22.59 46.18 6.48
C ILE A 865 23.68 45.18 6.10
N THR A 866 24.10 44.35 7.05
CA THR A 866 25.08 43.29 6.83
C THR A 866 24.38 41.94 6.79
N ARG A 867 24.60 41.15 5.74
CA ARG A 867 24.18 39.75 5.68
C ARG A 867 25.15 38.94 6.56
N LYS A 868 24.59 38.30 7.58
CA LYS A 868 25.30 37.51 8.60
C LYS A 868 25.21 36.00 8.37
N GLY A 869 24.36 35.52 7.47
CA GLY A 869 24.30 34.11 7.12
C GLY A 869 23.23 33.81 6.08
N ALA A 870 23.40 32.71 5.35
CA ALA A 870 22.49 32.27 4.31
C ALA A 870 22.36 30.74 4.26
N ILE A 871 21.12 30.25 4.36
CA ILE A 871 20.77 28.83 4.24
C ILE A 871 19.89 28.63 3.00
N TYR A 872 20.15 27.56 2.25
CA TYR A 872 19.31 27.11 1.15
C TYR A 872 18.83 25.67 1.39
N HIS A 873 17.54 25.42 1.26
CA HIS A 873 16.94 24.10 1.28
C HIS A 873 16.24 23.85 -0.06
N ALA A 874 16.77 22.97 -0.90
CA ALA A 874 16.29 22.82 -2.27
C ALA A 874 14.88 22.19 -2.40
N GLY A 875 14.40 21.51 -1.34
CA GLY A 875 13.26 20.59 -1.45
C GLY A 875 13.65 19.32 -2.20
N ASP A 876 12.69 18.53 -2.68
CA ASP A 876 12.94 17.56 -3.76
C ASP A 876 12.86 18.26 -5.13
N THR A 877 13.77 17.92 -6.03
CA THR A 877 13.93 18.58 -7.32
C THR A 877 14.79 17.79 -8.30
N GLY A 878 14.46 17.90 -9.58
CA GLY A 878 15.32 17.53 -10.70
C GLY A 878 16.31 18.64 -11.04
N TYR A 879 17.17 18.36 -12.03
CA TYR A 879 18.13 19.32 -12.56
C TYR A 879 18.22 19.32 -14.09
N ARG A 880 18.12 18.16 -14.74
CA ARG A 880 18.31 18.01 -16.20
C ARG A 880 17.28 17.08 -16.82
N ARG A 881 16.98 17.25 -18.11
CA ARG A 881 15.90 16.51 -18.79
C ARG A 881 16.01 14.97 -18.72
N HIS A 882 17.23 14.45 -18.77
CA HIS A 882 17.62 13.05 -18.55
C HIS A 882 19.13 13.02 -18.29
N LYS A 883 19.70 11.93 -17.75
CA LYS A 883 21.12 11.84 -17.32
C LYS A 883 22.14 12.47 -18.30
N ASN A 884 21.99 12.15 -19.59
CA ASN A 884 22.89 12.59 -20.68
C ASN A 884 22.47 13.92 -21.36
N SER A 885 21.47 14.63 -20.80
CA SER A 885 20.99 15.92 -21.32
C SER A 885 21.97 17.04 -21.05
N LYS A 886 22.27 17.86 -22.07
CA LYS A 886 22.91 19.18 -21.89
C LYS A 886 21.90 20.30 -21.56
N VAL A 887 20.60 19.99 -21.57
CA VAL A 887 19.54 20.90 -21.14
C VAL A 887 19.30 20.69 -19.64
N VAL A 888 19.75 21.68 -18.86
CA VAL A 888 19.65 21.80 -17.40
C VAL A 888 18.66 22.90 -17.00
N CYS A 889 18.28 22.95 -15.72
CA CYS A 889 17.38 23.96 -15.19
C CYS A 889 18.14 25.26 -14.87
N PRO A 890 17.87 26.39 -15.55
CA PRO A 890 18.60 27.65 -15.32
C PRO A 890 18.28 28.32 -13.97
N VAL A 891 17.32 27.78 -13.20
CA VAL A 891 16.83 28.44 -11.99
C VAL A 891 17.79 28.32 -10.80
N PHE A 892 18.66 27.31 -10.77
CA PHE A 892 19.66 27.17 -9.71
C PHE A 892 20.75 28.23 -9.86
N GLU A 893 21.24 28.47 -11.08
CA GLU A 893 22.10 29.61 -11.37
C GLU A 893 21.39 30.93 -11.03
N GLU A 894 20.10 31.10 -11.35
CA GLU A 894 19.32 32.30 -11.00
C GLU A 894 19.20 32.48 -9.46
N ILE A 895 19.06 31.40 -8.70
CA ILE A 895 19.06 31.40 -7.22
C ILE A 895 20.46 31.79 -6.69
N GLY A 896 21.55 31.20 -7.23
CA GLY A 896 22.92 31.54 -6.86
C GLY A 896 23.37 32.94 -7.29
N GLN A 897 22.78 33.50 -8.33
CA GLN A 897 22.98 34.90 -8.74
C GLN A 897 22.21 35.88 -7.83
N LYS A 898 21.01 35.53 -7.34
CA LYS A 898 20.17 36.40 -6.49
C LYS A 898 20.50 36.33 -5.00
N TYR A 899 20.91 35.16 -4.52
CA TYR A 899 21.02 34.83 -3.09
C TYR A 899 22.31 34.08 -2.73
N GLY A 900 23.09 33.65 -3.72
CA GLY A 900 24.40 33.06 -3.47
C GLY A 900 25.46 34.13 -3.13
N PRO A 901 26.56 33.75 -2.46
CA PRO A 901 26.83 32.41 -1.95
C PRO A 901 25.94 32.07 -0.74
N PHE A 902 25.73 30.77 -0.52
CA PHE A 902 25.11 30.24 0.70
C PHE A 902 26.19 29.71 1.62
N ASP A 903 26.05 29.92 2.93
CA ASP A 903 27.00 29.36 3.91
C ASP A 903 26.72 27.86 4.12
N LEU A 904 25.44 27.50 4.18
CA LEU A 904 24.95 26.13 4.31
C LEU A 904 23.85 25.81 3.29
N SER A 905 23.85 24.61 2.71
CA SER A 905 22.77 24.14 1.85
C SER A 905 22.39 22.68 2.10
N PHE A 906 21.10 22.37 2.03
CA PHE A 906 20.57 21.01 1.99
C PHE A 906 20.07 20.74 0.57
N ILE A 907 20.68 19.76 -0.10
CA ILE A 907 20.43 19.44 -1.49
C ILE A 907 20.03 17.96 -1.59
N PRO A 908 18.91 17.61 -2.25
CA PRO A 908 18.46 16.24 -2.37
C PRO A 908 19.45 15.44 -3.22
N ILE A 909 19.66 14.19 -2.83
CA ILE A 909 20.35 13.19 -3.62
C ILE A 909 19.35 12.07 -3.82
N TRP A 910 18.72 11.96 -4.98
CA TRP A 910 17.71 10.94 -5.17
C TRP A 910 18.37 9.57 -5.35
N ARG A 911 18.37 8.76 -4.28
CA ARG A 911 18.73 7.33 -4.30
C ARG A 911 17.89 6.55 -3.29
N GLY A 912 17.02 5.70 -3.82
CA GLY A 912 16.03 4.91 -3.08
C GLY A 912 14.64 5.56 -3.07
N GLY A 913 13.60 4.77 -2.83
CA GLY A 913 12.19 5.20 -2.86
C GLY A 913 11.36 4.70 -4.06
N SER A 914 12.00 4.20 -5.13
CA SER A 914 11.30 3.49 -6.22
C SER A 914 11.27 1.97 -5.96
N LEU A 915 10.11 1.44 -5.55
CA LEU A 915 9.80 0.00 -5.42
C LEU A 915 10.89 -0.82 -4.70
N GLY A 916 10.87 -0.83 -3.36
CA GLY A 916 11.80 -1.63 -2.54
C GLY A 916 11.86 -3.13 -2.91
N PHE A 917 10.78 -3.67 -3.47
CA PHE A 917 10.71 -4.97 -4.16
C PHE A 917 11.87 -5.21 -5.15
N VAL A 918 12.15 -4.25 -6.04
CA VAL A 918 13.14 -4.44 -7.12
C VAL A 918 14.55 -4.62 -6.53
N SER A 919 14.88 -3.85 -5.49
CA SER A 919 16.12 -3.94 -4.73
C SER A 919 16.23 -5.30 -4.00
N TRP A 920 15.13 -5.72 -3.34
CA TRP A 920 15.06 -6.98 -2.59
C TRP A 920 15.33 -8.23 -3.44
N ILE A 921 14.85 -8.28 -4.70
CA ILE A 921 15.15 -9.38 -5.63
C ILE A 921 16.51 -9.26 -6.35
N GLY A 922 17.37 -8.32 -5.94
CA GLY A 922 18.73 -8.17 -6.49
C GLY A 922 18.78 -7.58 -7.91
N LEU A 923 17.76 -6.81 -8.30
CA LEU A 923 17.75 -6.05 -9.55
C LEU A 923 17.92 -4.55 -9.26
N ARG A 924 18.55 -3.82 -10.19
CA ARG A 924 18.79 -2.37 -10.07
C ARG A 924 17.89 -1.63 -11.06
N LEU A 925 16.96 -0.81 -10.58
CA LEU A 925 16.40 0.25 -11.41
C LEU A 925 17.55 1.19 -11.80
N ALA A 926 17.97 1.14 -13.05
CA ALA A 926 19.07 1.97 -13.51
C ALA A 926 18.66 3.46 -13.46
N HIS A 927 19.43 4.27 -12.72
CA HIS A 927 19.32 5.74 -12.65
C HIS A 927 19.05 6.40 -14.03
N GLU A 928 19.58 5.81 -15.09
CA GLU A 928 19.49 6.29 -16.48
C GLU A 928 18.06 6.32 -17.05
N ASN A 929 17.12 5.59 -16.45
CA ASN A 929 15.74 5.43 -16.92
C ASN A 929 14.66 5.99 -15.98
N ILE A 930 15.05 6.69 -14.90
CA ILE A 930 14.14 7.43 -14.01
C ILE A 930 14.15 8.92 -14.41
N PRO A 931 13.05 9.69 -14.26
CA PRO A 931 13.00 11.07 -14.75
C PRO A 931 13.93 12.01 -13.95
N ALA A 932 15.15 12.23 -14.44
CA ALA A 932 16.05 13.29 -13.90
C ALA A 932 15.46 14.72 -14.04
N ALA A 933 14.43 14.84 -14.87
CA ALA A 933 13.54 16.00 -14.98
C ALA A 933 12.75 16.30 -13.69
N LEU A 934 12.63 15.31 -12.78
CA LEU A 934 11.91 15.39 -11.51
C LEU A 934 12.80 15.17 -10.29
N HIS A 935 13.81 14.29 -10.35
CA HIS A 935 14.70 14.05 -9.21
C HIS A 935 16.19 14.10 -9.59
N GLY A 936 17.00 14.78 -8.78
CA GLY A 936 18.44 14.96 -9.01
C GLY A 936 19.29 13.78 -8.55
N SER A 937 20.21 13.32 -9.41
CA SER A 937 21.25 12.35 -9.06
C SER A 937 22.36 12.94 -8.17
N PRO A 938 23.29 12.15 -7.60
CA PRO A 938 24.46 12.67 -6.89
C PRO A 938 25.27 13.70 -7.70
N ALA A 939 25.46 13.46 -9.01
CA ALA A 939 26.14 14.41 -9.90
C ALA A 939 25.29 15.66 -10.23
N ASP A 940 23.96 15.58 -10.16
CA ASP A 940 23.09 16.75 -10.22
C ASP A 940 23.15 17.58 -8.94
N ALA A 941 23.27 16.94 -7.78
CA ALA A 941 23.41 17.63 -6.50
C ALA A 941 24.71 18.46 -6.47
N VAL A 942 25.83 17.91 -6.96
CA VAL A 942 27.09 18.65 -7.13
C VAL A 942 26.94 19.82 -8.12
N ALA A 943 26.21 19.64 -9.22
CA ALA A 943 25.93 20.73 -10.15
C ALA A 943 25.07 21.85 -9.51
N ILE A 944 24.02 21.49 -8.76
CA ILE A 944 23.20 22.44 -7.99
C ILE A 944 24.07 23.19 -6.97
N HIS A 945 24.95 22.51 -6.24
CA HIS A 945 25.88 23.12 -5.27
C HIS A 945 26.74 24.23 -5.89
N LEU A 946 27.28 23.99 -7.09
CA LEU A 946 28.05 24.97 -7.85
C LEU A 946 27.18 26.13 -8.37
N ASP A 947 26.03 25.81 -8.98
CA ASP A 947 25.08 26.80 -9.53
C ASP A 947 24.55 27.76 -8.45
N VAL A 948 24.17 27.24 -7.28
CA VAL A 948 23.71 28.06 -6.15
C VAL A 948 24.85 28.73 -5.39
N ARG A 949 26.11 28.38 -5.69
CA ARG A 949 27.35 28.89 -5.06
C ARG A 949 27.39 28.60 -3.56
N SER A 950 27.10 27.35 -3.18
CA SER A 950 27.13 26.94 -1.78
C SER A 950 28.56 26.75 -1.27
N ARG A 951 28.85 27.27 -0.07
CA ARG A 951 30.12 27.06 0.65
C ARG A 951 30.16 25.66 1.26
N THR A 952 29.07 25.24 1.88
CA THR A 952 28.92 23.94 2.55
C THR A 952 27.59 23.30 2.17
N SER A 953 27.59 22.14 1.51
CA SER A 953 26.38 21.36 1.23
C SER A 953 26.34 20.04 2.03
N ILE A 954 25.13 19.71 2.49
CA ILE A 954 24.75 18.42 3.05
C ILE A 954 23.81 17.72 2.08
N GLY A 955 24.11 16.46 1.75
CA GLY A 955 23.20 15.59 1.00
C GLY A 955 22.02 15.14 1.85
N VAL A 956 20.80 15.28 1.33
CA VAL A 956 19.54 14.87 2.00
C VAL A 956 18.65 14.04 1.05
N HIS A 957 17.45 13.63 1.50
CA HIS A 957 16.46 12.88 0.71
C HIS A 957 16.94 11.49 0.22
N PHE A 958 17.76 10.80 1.00
CA PHE A 958 18.21 9.43 0.70
C PHE A 958 18.39 8.57 1.96
N GLY A 959 18.79 7.31 1.75
CA GLY A 959 19.41 6.46 2.78
C GLY A 959 18.50 5.98 3.91
N THR A 960 17.20 6.29 3.85
CA THR A 960 16.24 6.12 4.96
C THR A 960 15.00 5.34 4.57
N PHE A 961 14.34 5.68 3.45
CA PHE A 961 13.23 4.92 2.86
C PHE A 961 13.71 4.05 1.68
N ILE A 962 14.73 3.23 1.93
CA ILE A 962 15.45 2.39 0.94
C ILE A 962 15.11 0.91 1.09
N GLY A 963 15.27 0.11 0.03
CA GLY A 963 15.02 -1.34 0.05
C GLY A 963 16.19 -2.16 0.62
N ALA A 964 17.42 -1.73 0.38
CA ALA A 964 18.65 -2.34 0.87
C ALA A 964 19.72 -1.29 1.21
N GLU A 965 20.66 -1.60 2.12
CA GLU A 965 21.68 -0.64 2.56
C GLU A 965 22.65 -0.22 1.43
N GLU A 966 22.86 -1.11 0.46
CA GLU A 966 23.64 -0.90 -0.76
C GLU A 966 23.20 0.35 -1.54
N GLU A 967 21.91 0.71 -1.52
CA GLU A 967 21.40 1.94 -2.15
C GLU A 967 22.02 3.20 -1.55
N SER A 968 22.27 3.20 -0.22
CA SER A 968 22.93 4.31 0.47
C SER A 968 24.44 4.33 0.23
N LEU A 969 25.07 3.15 0.10
CA LEU A 969 26.50 3.04 -0.22
C LEU A 969 26.79 3.54 -1.65
N GLU A 970 25.95 3.15 -2.62
CA GLU A 970 26.06 3.60 -4.01
C GLU A 970 25.90 5.12 -4.12
N ALA A 971 24.95 5.71 -3.38
CA ALA A 971 24.74 7.16 -3.33
C ALA A 971 25.96 7.93 -2.81
N ILE A 972 26.62 7.40 -1.77
CA ILE A 972 27.82 8.00 -1.15
C ILE A 972 29.01 7.94 -2.10
N ILE A 973 29.20 6.80 -2.78
CA ILE A 973 30.28 6.60 -3.75
C ILE A 973 30.09 7.53 -4.96
N GLU A 974 28.90 7.53 -5.58
CA GLU A 974 28.60 8.40 -6.73
C GLU A 974 28.70 9.89 -6.39
N LEU A 975 28.37 10.31 -5.16
CA LEU A 975 28.57 11.70 -4.73
C LEU A 975 30.06 12.04 -4.62
N GLN A 976 30.88 11.16 -4.02
CA GLN A 976 32.31 11.40 -3.88
C GLN A 976 33.01 11.43 -5.24
N ASP A 977 32.65 10.51 -6.14
CA ASP A 977 33.17 10.45 -7.50
C ASP A 977 32.82 11.74 -8.28
N ALA A 978 31.57 12.23 -8.18
CA ALA A 978 31.16 13.49 -8.81
C ALA A 978 31.82 14.73 -8.18
N CYS A 979 32.10 14.72 -6.87
CA CYS A 979 32.86 15.78 -6.20
C CYS A 979 34.32 15.83 -6.70
N ASP A 980 34.96 14.67 -6.86
CA ASP A 980 36.32 14.59 -7.42
C ASP A 980 36.37 15.06 -8.89
N GLU A 981 35.40 14.66 -9.72
CA GLU A 981 35.32 15.07 -11.13
C GLU A 981 35.17 16.59 -11.30
N GLU A 982 34.38 17.23 -10.45
CA GLU A 982 34.23 18.70 -10.44
C GLU A 982 35.27 19.43 -9.58
N GLY A 983 36.06 18.74 -8.75
CA GLY A 983 36.98 19.38 -7.81
C GLY A 983 36.29 20.15 -6.67
N VAL A 984 35.13 19.67 -6.22
CA VAL A 984 34.46 20.09 -4.99
C VAL A 984 35.02 19.26 -3.83
N ALA A 985 35.25 19.86 -2.66
CA ALA A 985 35.82 19.12 -1.53
C ALA A 985 34.78 18.19 -0.89
N PHE A 986 35.09 16.88 -0.84
CA PHE A 986 34.27 15.88 -0.18
C PHE A 986 34.77 15.60 1.25
N GLU A 987 34.07 16.12 2.25
CA GLU A 987 34.34 15.86 3.67
C GLU A 987 33.26 14.96 4.28
N SER A 988 33.66 13.85 4.92
CA SER A 988 32.75 13.01 5.73
C SER A 988 32.43 13.63 7.09
N GLU A 989 33.28 14.54 7.57
CA GLU A 989 33.08 15.38 8.75
C GLU A 989 33.21 16.83 8.29
N LEU A 990 32.08 17.51 8.04
CA LEU A 990 32.08 18.88 7.50
C LEU A 990 32.63 19.87 8.54
N GLY A 991 33.92 20.21 8.41
CA GLY A 991 34.68 21.00 9.38
C GLY A 991 36.16 21.09 9.00
N GLY A 992 36.53 22.12 8.24
CA GLY A 992 37.82 22.18 7.54
C GLY A 992 38.03 23.47 6.77
N VAL A 993 39.13 23.53 6.01
CA VAL A 993 39.66 24.72 5.32
C VAL A 993 38.69 25.26 4.24
N GLU A 994 38.74 26.56 3.93
CA GLU A 994 38.00 27.11 2.78
C GLU A 994 38.56 26.54 1.45
N HIS A 995 37.67 26.08 0.58
CA HIS A 995 37.97 25.59 -0.77
C HIS A 995 37.27 26.48 -1.81
N ASP A 996 37.96 26.80 -2.91
CA ASP A 996 37.47 27.73 -3.96
C ASP A 996 36.10 27.34 -4.56
N LYS A 997 35.83 26.04 -4.66
CA LYS A 997 34.57 25.47 -5.16
C LYS A 997 33.57 25.08 -4.06
N GLY A 998 33.85 25.40 -2.80
CA GLY A 998 33.07 24.93 -1.65
C GLY A 998 33.30 23.45 -1.34
N LYS A 999 32.47 22.91 -0.44
CA LYS A 999 32.48 21.51 -0.02
C LYS A 999 31.10 20.89 0.05
N PHE A 1000 31.01 19.61 -0.28
CA PHE A 1000 29.78 18.82 -0.25
C PHE A 1000 30.06 17.52 0.52
N GLY A 1001 29.33 17.28 1.60
CA GLY A 1001 29.48 16.08 2.44
C GLY A 1001 28.18 15.30 2.64
N ILE A 1002 28.33 14.07 3.12
CA ILE A 1002 27.26 13.23 3.67
C ILE A 1002 27.58 12.97 5.14
N VAL A 1003 26.71 13.47 6.02
CA VAL A 1003 26.78 13.31 7.48
C VAL A 1003 25.92 12.14 7.95
N ASN A 1004 26.06 11.76 9.22
CA ASN A 1004 25.18 10.74 9.82
C ASN A 1004 23.81 11.33 10.19
N LEU A 1005 22.79 10.47 10.35
CA LEU A 1005 21.50 10.93 10.86
C LEU A 1005 21.67 11.42 12.30
N GLY A 1006 21.17 12.61 12.59
CA GLY A 1006 21.31 13.30 13.88
C GLY A 1006 22.64 14.02 14.06
N GLU A 1007 23.56 13.94 13.10
CA GLU A 1007 24.82 14.67 13.18
C GLU A 1007 24.61 16.16 12.87
N THR A 1008 25.19 17.02 13.72
CA THR A 1008 25.17 18.47 13.52
C THR A 1008 26.45 18.93 12.83
N VAL A 1009 26.31 19.74 11.78
CA VAL A 1009 27.38 20.52 11.14
C VAL A 1009 27.38 21.92 11.75
N VAL A 1010 28.57 22.49 11.94
CA VAL A 1010 28.75 23.86 12.43
C VAL A 1010 29.55 24.62 11.38
N VAL A 1011 28.97 25.68 10.82
CA VAL A 1011 29.55 26.47 9.73
C VAL A 1011 29.83 27.89 10.22
N ASP A 1012 31.07 28.35 10.12
CA ASP A 1012 31.42 29.75 10.32
C ASP A 1012 30.90 30.61 9.16
N VAL A 1013 30.15 31.69 9.48
CA VAL A 1013 29.47 32.51 8.47
C VAL A 1013 30.30 33.69 7.98
N ALA A 1014 30.24 33.96 6.67
CA ALA A 1014 30.92 35.10 6.06
C ALA A 1014 30.15 36.41 6.27
N ASN A 1015 30.81 37.43 6.83
CA ASN A 1015 30.24 38.79 6.91
C ASN A 1015 30.20 39.42 5.51
N LEU A 1016 29.03 39.47 4.88
CA LEU A 1016 28.82 40.11 3.59
C LEU A 1016 28.09 41.45 3.80
N MET A 1017 28.79 42.57 3.65
CA MET A 1017 28.15 43.89 3.63
C MET A 1017 27.28 44.03 2.38
N ILE A 1018 26.04 44.48 2.56
CA ILE A 1018 25.19 44.97 1.48
C ILE A 1018 25.18 46.50 1.57
N VAL A 1019 25.26 47.16 0.42
CA VAL A 1019 25.35 48.61 0.24
C VAL A 1019 24.08 49.13 -0.43
#